data_AF-M3UT56-F1
#
_entry.id   AF-M3UT56-F1
#
_cell.length_a   1.000
_cell.length_b   1.000
_cell.length_c   1.000
_cell.angle_alpha   90.00
_cell.angle_beta   90.00
_cell.angle_gamma   90.00
#
_symmetry.space_group_name_H-M   'P 1'
#
loop_
_entity.id
_entity.type
_entity.pdbx_description
1 polymer ?
#
loop_
_entity_poly.entity_id
_entity_poly.type
_entity_poly.pdbx_seq_one_letter_code
_entity_poly.pdbx_strand_id
1 'polypeptide(L)'
;MSNQEKNSVSYDPNDYSYTMSPLQQQPSYVDQEKYDCMKMQYEEEILDLKEKVKKYEAGYHQAKGLLKEYDSLINYFPPRGEHFCCGKIEKSSCINGVYNTNFSTPFASIPKVMVCVLYPQINKIDASNIEATETGFTLKVGPGVPSLVDGSFFFWMAYCPIKPKSEKLIQIVDKLKGVKVMSEKEAETQISKYIKKYDVNDEDATGRTFLYYACEKNYKNLCEFLINKGANVNACDENRYSPLHKALTAEKIDKSLIVLLIDHGADRALKNERLNTPLHYLCRNKNLKDYYDILELLLQKGNKEDNANFVNIANSSGDTALTMVCANSMDLKSIQLLCESGANVNHQTNNGIFPLYSAVMKGNTDLMEMLLKYGANIGQVYKGKPLSQVAEEKGQMEELMNIIRIKYDGAVLSVQEIQSTSETFENVTFPTEIWTGSVMNSKLLHIDMDTLPTGFHVENYFTSTTHKYNLLLKRNVHDPQACIPYYQKYFTSADHNNYIINYENDISIVSISDDKTRKRVILRNKRNDVRKIYEGKTDHQILKDLFPEYKEKSMVPIRGEPIYNALCKFENFFTYKRYKFGVLYAAPGQTKEMEFFNNRQGSSYFEHFLTLLGDKVELFGYQGFAGGLDTKNHLMGEYTYVNKFSLGNIEIVYHIAPYLPFMETNDQQLDKKRHIGNDVVVLIFKEYAGKPDPIDIESFKTQFNHCFIVVGFDVTQNNPPEAYEYSINICCKKDVAPVAPFITTDKYQHNQFFSQFLIAKLINAERSAQDSPTFRAKRLAIRQNQLEAIMHSVGAKK
;
A
#
# COMPACT_ATOMS: atom_id res chain seq x y z
N MET A 1 47.21 30.25 42.46
CA MET A 1 47.47 28.80 42.27
C MET A 1 46.16 28.09 42.55
N SER A 2 45.52 27.32 41.71
CA SER A 2 45.74 26.87 40.33
C SER A 2 44.41 26.30 39.83
N ASN A 3 44.22 26.34 38.51
CA ASN A 3 43.18 25.76 37.66
C ASN A 3 42.48 24.49 38.15
N GLN A 4 41.21 24.37 37.75
CA GLN A 4 40.58 23.23 37.07
C GLN A 4 39.11 23.63 36.83
N GLU A 5 38.39 23.33 35.75
CA GLU A 5 38.64 22.87 34.38
C GLU A 5 37.21 22.67 33.84
N LYS A 6 36.90 23.20 32.64
CA LYS A 6 35.58 23.05 32.03
C LYS A 6 35.45 21.62 31.50
N ASN A 7 34.55 20.81 32.07
CA ASN A 7 34.13 19.56 31.42
C ASN A 7 33.17 19.87 30.27
N SER A 8 33.72 19.99 29.07
CA SER A 8 32.98 19.78 27.82
C SER A 8 32.85 18.28 27.57
N VAL A 9 31.71 17.69 27.94
CA VAL A 9 31.40 16.30 27.60
C VAL A 9 31.02 16.26 26.12
N SER A 10 31.87 15.66 25.28
CA SER A 10 31.50 15.29 23.91
C SER A 10 30.55 14.10 23.97
N TYR A 11 29.28 14.33 23.65
CA TYR A 11 28.28 13.28 23.54
C TYR A 11 28.42 12.59 22.18
N ASP A 12 28.83 11.32 22.18
CA ASP A 12 28.74 10.42 21.03
C ASP A 12 27.40 9.67 21.11
N PRO A 13 26.48 9.83 20.15
CA PRO A 13 25.21 9.11 20.12
C PRO A 13 25.33 7.59 19.89
N ASN A 14 26.54 7.06 19.68
CA ASN A 14 26.77 5.62 19.47
C ASN A 14 27.23 4.86 20.72
N ASP A 15 27.41 5.53 21.86
CA ASP A 15 27.79 4.90 23.13
C ASP A 15 26.56 4.68 24.02
N TYR A 16 26.16 3.42 24.18
CA TYR A 16 24.99 2.99 24.98
C TYR A 16 25.41 2.31 26.28
N SER A 17 26.34 2.90 27.02
CA SER A 17 26.67 2.46 28.37
C SER A 17 25.84 3.23 29.41
N TYR A 18 24.81 2.60 29.97
CA TYR A 18 24.05 3.13 31.11
C TYR A 18 24.60 2.60 32.43
N THR A 19 25.03 3.51 33.31
CA THR A 19 25.18 3.26 34.76
C THR A 19 23.88 3.66 35.45
N MET A 20 23.22 2.68 36.10
CA MET A 20 22.03 2.92 36.93
C MET A 20 22.45 3.35 38.34
N SER A 21 21.82 4.41 38.84
CA SER A 21 21.88 4.88 40.24
C SER A 21 20.78 4.21 41.07
N PRO A 22 20.96 3.98 42.39
CA PRO A 22 20.04 3.17 43.19
C PRO A 22 18.74 3.90 43.57
N LEU A 23 17.64 3.14 43.51
CA LEU A 23 16.29 3.52 43.91
C LEU A 23 16.17 3.85 45.41
N GLN A 24 15.51 4.97 45.71
CA GLN A 24 14.99 5.30 47.04
C GLN A 24 13.62 4.63 47.28
N GLN A 25 13.34 4.45 48.58
CA GLN A 25 12.37 3.56 49.22
C GLN A 25 10.89 3.78 48.86
N GLN A 26 10.15 2.66 48.78
CA GLN A 26 8.69 2.57 48.73
C GLN A 26 8.04 2.87 50.09
N PRO A 27 6.80 3.41 50.12
CA PRO A 27 5.88 3.19 51.22
C PRO A 27 4.94 1.99 50.95
N SER A 28 4.41 1.50 52.06
CA SER A 28 3.88 0.18 52.36
C SER A 28 2.47 -0.15 51.83
N TYR A 29 2.32 -1.44 51.52
CA TYR A 29 1.10 -2.27 51.59
C TYR A 29 -0.06 -1.90 50.65
N VAL A 30 -0.04 -2.51 49.46
CA VAL A 30 -1.24 -2.69 48.63
C VAL A 30 -1.86 -4.02 49.05
N ASP A 31 -3.12 -3.98 49.45
CA ASP A 31 -3.94 -5.16 49.72
C ASP A 31 -4.09 -5.96 48.41
N GLN A 32 -3.27 -7.00 48.27
CA GLN A 32 -3.09 -7.74 47.03
C GLN A 32 -4.38 -8.42 46.58
N GLU A 33 -5.22 -8.89 47.51
CA GLU A 33 -6.54 -9.46 47.19
C GLU A 33 -7.50 -8.39 46.66
N LYS A 34 -7.45 -7.18 47.22
CA LYS A 34 -8.27 -6.06 46.73
C LYS A 34 -7.80 -5.54 45.37
N TYR A 35 -6.49 -5.56 45.12
CA TYR A 35 -5.90 -5.23 43.82
C TYR A 35 -6.23 -6.28 42.77
N ASP A 36 -6.13 -7.57 43.08
CA ASP A 36 -6.44 -8.66 42.15
C ASP A 36 -7.95 -8.76 41.88
N CYS A 37 -8.80 -8.47 42.87
CA CYS A 37 -10.26 -8.42 42.69
C CYS A 37 -10.69 -7.19 41.85
N MET A 38 -10.10 -6.01 42.08
CA MET A 38 -10.30 -4.86 41.19
C MET A 38 -9.74 -5.10 39.80
N LYS A 39 -8.58 -5.76 39.67
CA LYS A 39 -7.97 -6.09 38.38
C LYS A 39 -8.84 -7.09 37.61
N MET A 40 -9.40 -8.11 38.26
CA MET A 40 -10.39 -9.00 37.63
C MET A 40 -11.67 -8.24 37.23
N GLN A 41 -12.20 -7.36 38.09
CA GLN A 41 -13.37 -6.54 37.75
C GLN A 41 -13.08 -5.59 36.58
N TYR A 42 -11.91 -4.96 36.54
CA TYR A 42 -11.49 -4.13 35.42
C TYR A 42 -11.19 -4.95 34.17
N GLU A 43 -10.67 -6.18 34.28
CA GLU A 43 -10.46 -7.08 33.13
C GLU A 43 -11.79 -7.59 32.56
N GLU A 44 -12.78 -7.90 33.41
CA GLU A 44 -14.15 -8.19 32.99
C GLU A 44 -14.86 -6.97 32.39
N GLU A 45 -14.74 -5.78 33.01
CA GLU A 45 -15.25 -4.54 32.44
C GLU A 45 -14.57 -4.17 31.13
N ILE A 46 -13.27 -4.43 30.97
CA ILE A 46 -12.53 -4.25 29.72
C ILE A 46 -12.96 -5.28 28.69
N LEU A 47 -13.29 -6.52 29.07
CA LEU A 47 -13.80 -7.54 28.17
C LEU A 47 -15.22 -7.21 27.70
N ASP A 48 -16.09 -6.76 28.61
CA ASP A 48 -17.45 -6.28 28.32
C ASP A 48 -17.42 -4.96 27.52
N LEU A 49 -16.49 -4.05 27.80
CA LEU A 49 -16.23 -2.86 26.97
C LEU A 49 -15.66 -3.24 25.61
N LYS A 50 -14.79 -4.24 25.50
CA LYS A 50 -14.29 -4.75 24.21
C LYS A 50 -15.38 -5.44 23.42
N GLU A 51 -16.29 -6.18 24.06
CA GLU A 51 -17.49 -6.74 23.41
C GLU A 51 -18.48 -5.66 23.01
N LYS A 52 -18.72 -4.66 23.87
CA LYS A 52 -19.54 -3.49 23.57
C LYS A 52 -18.93 -2.67 22.45
N VAL A 53 -17.60 -2.44 22.44
CA VAL A 53 -16.86 -1.79 21.35
C VAL A 53 -16.89 -2.64 20.11
N LYS A 54 -16.79 -3.98 20.17
CA LYS A 54 -17.02 -4.86 19.01
C LYS A 54 -18.45 -4.77 18.50
N LYS A 55 -19.45 -4.64 19.38
CA LYS A 55 -20.86 -4.42 19.03
C LYS A 55 -21.11 -3.02 18.47
N TYR A 56 -20.42 -2.01 18.99
CA TYR A 56 -20.48 -0.63 18.52
C TYR A 56 -19.67 -0.45 17.23
N GLU A 57 -18.57 -1.16 17.02
CA GLU A 57 -17.79 -1.20 15.78
C GLU A 57 -18.53 -2.02 14.73
N ALA A 58 -19.10 -3.17 15.08
CA ALA A 58 -20.02 -3.89 14.19
C ALA A 58 -21.23 -3.02 13.84
N GLY A 59 -21.82 -2.34 14.82
CA GLY A 59 -22.93 -1.39 14.63
C GLY A 59 -22.54 -0.11 13.88
N TYR A 60 -21.31 0.38 14.01
CA TYR A 60 -20.76 1.57 13.35
C TYR A 60 -20.31 1.26 11.92
N HIS A 61 -19.72 0.09 11.68
CA HIS A 61 -19.48 -0.46 10.35
C HIS A 61 -20.79 -0.83 9.65
N GLN A 62 -21.77 -1.35 10.38
CA GLN A 62 -23.12 -1.61 9.88
C GLN A 62 -23.90 -0.31 9.65
N ALA A 63 -23.68 0.77 10.41
CA ALA A 63 -24.30 2.08 10.21
C ALA A 63 -23.66 2.88 9.06
N LYS A 64 -22.33 2.82 8.89
CA LYS A 64 -21.61 3.40 7.74
C LYS A 64 -21.83 2.57 6.46
N GLY A 65 -21.99 1.25 6.64
CA GLY A 65 -22.51 0.32 5.64
C GLY A 65 -23.95 0.67 5.26
N LEU A 66 -24.83 0.88 6.25
CA LEU A 66 -26.21 1.30 6.04
C LEU A 66 -26.31 2.67 5.36
N LEU A 67 -25.42 3.62 5.63
CA LEU A 67 -25.46 4.94 4.96
C LEU A 67 -25.07 4.80 3.47
N LYS A 68 -24.00 4.03 3.17
CA LYS A 68 -23.62 3.67 1.79
C LYS A 68 -24.67 2.80 1.09
N GLU A 69 -25.28 1.88 1.82
CA GLU A 69 -26.35 1.00 1.34
C GLU A 69 -27.67 1.75 1.20
N TYR A 70 -27.93 2.78 2.01
CA TYR A 70 -29.06 3.71 1.92
C TYR A 70 -28.93 4.61 0.68
N ASP A 71 -27.73 5.13 0.42
CA ASP A 71 -27.42 5.81 -0.84
C ASP A 71 -27.50 4.86 -2.04
N SER A 72 -27.14 3.58 -1.87
CA SER A 72 -27.35 2.51 -2.87
C SER A 72 -28.84 2.13 -3.02
N LEU A 73 -29.62 2.14 -1.94
CA LEU A 73 -31.07 1.91 -1.87
C LEU A 73 -31.82 2.93 -2.71
N ILE A 74 -31.50 4.21 -2.53
CA ILE A 74 -32.02 5.32 -3.35
C ILE A 74 -31.75 5.08 -4.84
N ASN A 75 -30.64 4.42 -5.17
CA ASN A 75 -30.25 4.09 -6.53
C ASN A 75 -31.01 2.89 -7.15
N TYR A 76 -31.65 2.03 -6.33
CA TYR A 76 -32.48 0.89 -6.78
C TYR A 76 -33.96 1.25 -6.94
N PHE A 77 -34.42 2.35 -6.36
CA PHE A 77 -35.81 2.77 -6.51
C PHE A 77 -35.99 3.46 -7.87
N PRO A 78 -36.88 2.97 -8.74
CA PRO A 78 -37.24 3.70 -9.96
C PRO A 78 -37.76 5.09 -9.57
N PRO A 79 -37.20 6.18 -10.14
CA PRO A 79 -37.58 7.54 -9.77
C PRO A 79 -38.99 7.95 -10.24
N ARG A 80 -39.81 7.01 -10.72
CA ARG A 80 -40.96 7.30 -11.58
C ARG A 80 -42.14 6.36 -11.33
N GLY A 81 -43.19 6.93 -10.76
CA GLY A 81 -44.55 6.40 -10.76
C GLY A 81 -45.53 7.49 -10.35
N GLU A 82 -46.73 7.51 -10.93
CA GLU A 82 -47.74 8.53 -10.58
C GLU A 82 -48.20 8.38 -9.12
N HIS A 83 -48.15 7.14 -8.60
CA HIS A 83 -48.52 6.76 -7.24
C HIS A 83 -47.46 5.76 -6.75
N PHE A 84 -47.01 5.87 -5.50
CA PHE A 84 -46.06 4.96 -4.88
C PHE A 84 -46.54 4.51 -3.51
N CYS A 85 -46.20 3.27 -3.15
CA CYS A 85 -46.33 2.72 -1.81
C CYS A 85 -45.05 1.97 -1.48
N CYS A 86 -44.60 2.03 -0.24
CA CYS A 86 -43.49 1.23 0.23
C CYS A 86 -43.78 0.71 1.64
N GLY A 87 -43.06 -0.33 2.04
CA GLY A 87 -43.24 -0.90 3.34
C GLY A 87 -42.18 -1.94 3.68
N LYS A 88 -42.27 -2.43 4.90
CA LYS A 88 -41.48 -3.53 5.42
C LYS A 88 -42.38 -4.77 5.51
N ILE A 89 -41.84 -5.94 5.18
CA ILE A 89 -42.52 -7.21 5.44
C ILE A 89 -42.05 -7.71 6.80
N GLU A 90 -42.98 -7.93 7.73
CA GLU A 90 -42.65 -8.48 9.04
C GLU A 90 -42.40 -9.98 8.96
N LYS A 91 -41.40 -10.48 9.68
CA LYS A 91 -41.06 -11.91 9.75
C LYS A 91 -42.25 -12.78 10.21
N SER A 92 -43.12 -12.22 11.06
CA SER A 92 -44.36 -12.81 11.58
C SER A 92 -45.46 -13.00 10.53
N SER A 93 -45.37 -12.35 9.37
CA SER A 93 -46.41 -12.39 8.32
C SER A 93 -46.28 -13.57 7.35
N CYS A 94 -45.28 -14.44 7.54
CA CYS A 94 -45.07 -15.63 6.72
C CYS A 94 -46.04 -16.75 7.13
N ILE A 95 -46.88 -17.20 6.20
CA ILE A 95 -47.76 -18.36 6.39
C ILE A 95 -47.43 -19.36 5.27
N ASN A 96 -47.00 -20.57 5.63
CA ASN A 96 -46.63 -21.65 4.69
C ASN A 96 -45.61 -21.24 3.61
N GLY A 97 -44.60 -20.42 3.95
CA GLY A 97 -43.55 -19.98 3.01
C GLY A 97 -44.00 -18.88 2.05
N VAL A 98 -45.11 -18.19 2.36
CA VAL A 98 -45.65 -17.11 1.55
C VAL A 98 -45.87 -15.88 2.43
N TYR A 99 -45.40 -14.72 1.95
CA TYR A 99 -45.68 -13.43 2.57
C TYR A 99 -46.78 -12.71 1.79
N ASN A 100 -47.89 -12.41 2.46
CA ASN A 100 -48.97 -11.60 1.89
C ASN A 100 -48.86 -10.17 2.44
N THR A 101 -48.76 -9.21 1.54
CA THR A 101 -48.59 -7.81 1.90
C THR A 101 -49.65 -6.96 1.22
N ASN A 102 -50.39 -6.18 2.00
CA ASN A 102 -51.38 -5.24 1.47
C ASN A 102 -50.75 -3.86 1.30
N PHE A 103 -51.17 -3.15 0.26
CA PHE A 103 -50.81 -1.75 0.07
C PHE A 103 -51.62 -0.86 1.01
N SER A 104 -50.98 0.19 1.53
CA SER A 104 -51.66 1.21 2.35
C SER A 104 -52.80 1.92 1.59
N THR A 105 -52.65 2.01 0.27
CA THR A 105 -53.63 2.57 -0.66
C THR A 105 -53.69 1.68 -1.90
N PRO A 106 -54.88 1.23 -2.35
CA PRO A 106 -55.02 0.47 -3.59
C PRO A 106 -54.58 1.28 -4.82
N PHE A 107 -54.01 0.60 -5.80
CA PHE A 107 -53.65 1.19 -7.09
C PHE A 107 -54.79 1.05 -8.11
N ALA A 108 -54.91 2.00 -9.04
CA ALA A 108 -55.93 1.97 -10.10
C ALA A 108 -55.68 0.89 -11.18
N SER A 109 -54.49 0.28 -11.17
CA SER A 109 -54.08 -0.83 -12.03
C SER A 109 -52.96 -1.60 -11.32
N ILE A 110 -52.75 -2.87 -11.66
CA ILE A 110 -51.71 -3.71 -11.05
C ILE A 110 -50.34 -2.99 -11.09
N PRO A 111 -49.74 -2.65 -9.94
CA PRO A 111 -48.48 -1.93 -9.88
C PRO A 111 -47.29 -2.86 -10.14
N LYS A 112 -46.16 -2.28 -10.56
CA LYS A 112 -44.88 -2.99 -10.48
C LYS A 112 -44.45 -3.06 -9.02
N VAL A 113 -44.13 -4.26 -8.54
CA VAL A 113 -43.68 -4.48 -7.17
C VAL A 113 -42.23 -4.94 -7.18
N MET A 114 -41.40 -4.28 -6.38
CA MET A 114 -40.02 -4.66 -6.12
C MET A 114 -39.87 -5.03 -4.66
N VAL A 115 -39.31 -6.20 -4.39
CA VAL A 115 -38.96 -6.65 -3.03
C VAL A 115 -37.46 -6.84 -2.95
N CYS A 116 -36.88 -6.37 -1.85
CA CYS A 116 -35.47 -6.54 -1.54
C CYS A 116 -35.30 -7.10 -0.14
N VAL A 117 -34.23 -7.85 0.07
CA VAL A 117 -33.82 -8.34 1.39
C VAL A 117 -32.54 -7.65 1.82
N LEU A 118 -32.49 -7.24 3.08
CA LEU A 118 -31.29 -6.70 3.71
C LEU A 118 -30.57 -7.80 4.48
N TYR A 119 -29.51 -8.40 3.91
CA TYR A 119 -28.68 -9.42 4.57
C TYR A 119 -27.33 -9.65 3.87
N PRO A 120 -26.20 -9.65 4.59
CA PRO A 120 -25.31 -8.49 4.84
C PRO A 120 -25.05 -7.52 3.65
N GLN A 121 -25.67 -7.75 2.49
CA GLN A 121 -25.80 -6.82 1.36
C GLN A 121 -27.28 -6.77 0.93
N ILE A 122 -27.66 -5.79 0.12
CA ILE A 122 -29.02 -5.67 -0.41
C ILE A 122 -29.15 -6.53 -1.66
N ASN A 123 -30.09 -7.47 -1.64
CA ASN A 123 -30.41 -8.30 -2.80
C ASN A 123 -31.84 -8.03 -3.26
N LYS A 124 -32.02 -7.71 -4.54
CA LYS A 124 -33.33 -7.63 -5.20
C LYS A 124 -33.84 -9.05 -5.43
N ILE A 125 -35.05 -9.32 -4.96
CA ILE A 125 -35.73 -10.59 -5.17
C ILE A 125 -36.21 -10.64 -6.63
N ASP A 126 -36.09 -11.82 -7.24
CA ASP A 126 -36.55 -12.04 -8.60
C ASP A 126 -38.06 -11.75 -8.70
N ALA A 127 -38.46 -11.04 -9.74
CA ALA A 127 -39.86 -10.68 -9.97
C ALA A 127 -40.76 -11.91 -10.15
N SER A 128 -40.22 -13.05 -10.58
CA SER A 128 -40.95 -14.32 -10.70
C SER A 128 -41.45 -14.87 -9.36
N ASN A 129 -40.86 -14.46 -8.24
CA ASN A 129 -41.32 -14.82 -6.90
C ASN A 129 -42.46 -13.93 -6.38
N ILE A 130 -42.86 -12.90 -7.14
CA ILE A 130 -43.78 -11.85 -6.69
C ILE A 130 -45.05 -11.85 -7.57
N GLU A 131 -46.21 -12.05 -6.95
CA GLU A 131 -47.52 -11.93 -7.61
C GLU A 131 -48.24 -10.68 -7.07
N ALA A 132 -48.38 -9.65 -7.90
CA ALA A 132 -48.99 -8.37 -7.51
C ALA A 132 -50.47 -8.28 -7.95
N THR A 133 -51.27 -7.54 -7.18
CA THR A 133 -52.69 -7.20 -7.41
C THR A 133 -52.89 -5.70 -7.21
N GLU A 134 -54.07 -5.13 -7.46
CA GLU A 134 -54.30 -3.70 -7.16
C GLU A 134 -54.21 -3.35 -5.66
N THR A 135 -54.43 -4.33 -4.77
CA THR A 135 -54.54 -4.09 -3.31
C THR A 135 -53.35 -4.59 -2.51
N GLY A 136 -52.43 -5.34 -3.12
CA GLY A 136 -51.29 -5.94 -2.43
C GLY A 136 -50.45 -6.84 -3.33
N PHE A 137 -49.55 -7.61 -2.74
CA PHE A 137 -48.78 -8.63 -3.43
C PHE A 137 -48.46 -9.83 -2.53
N THR A 138 -48.10 -10.91 -3.19
CA THR A 138 -47.72 -12.18 -2.59
C THR A 138 -46.27 -12.50 -2.97
N LEU A 139 -45.41 -12.70 -1.97
CA LEU A 139 -44.03 -13.16 -2.17
C LEU A 139 -43.92 -14.65 -1.81
N LYS A 140 -43.58 -15.48 -2.79
CA LYS A 140 -43.36 -16.92 -2.61
C LYS A 140 -41.89 -17.20 -2.30
N VAL A 141 -41.62 -17.73 -1.10
CA VAL A 141 -40.28 -18.13 -0.69
C VAL A 141 -39.95 -19.47 -1.35
N GLY A 142 -39.06 -19.44 -2.34
CA GLY A 142 -38.60 -20.61 -3.10
C GLY A 142 -37.08 -20.58 -3.33
N PRO A 143 -36.55 -21.41 -4.24
CA PRO A 143 -35.12 -21.40 -4.58
C PRO A 143 -34.67 -19.99 -5.00
N GLY A 144 -33.70 -19.41 -4.29
CA GLY A 144 -33.19 -18.06 -4.57
C GLY A 144 -33.71 -16.93 -3.65
N VAL A 145 -34.70 -17.19 -2.79
CA VAL A 145 -35.15 -16.24 -1.75
C VAL A 145 -34.48 -16.58 -0.40
N PRO A 146 -33.68 -15.68 0.20
CA PRO A 146 -32.98 -15.97 1.45
C PRO A 146 -33.93 -16.11 2.66
N SER A 147 -33.64 -17.05 3.56
CA SER A 147 -34.30 -17.12 4.87
C SER A 147 -33.90 -15.94 5.75
N LEU A 148 -34.87 -15.26 6.35
CA LEU A 148 -34.62 -14.13 7.26
C LEU A 148 -33.98 -14.61 8.57
N VAL A 149 -32.71 -14.25 8.80
CA VAL A 149 -32.04 -14.39 10.11
C VAL A 149 -32.19 -13.12 10.96
N ASP A 150 -31.78 -13.15 12.22
CA ASP A 150 -31.97 -12.03 13.14
C ASP A 150 -31.23 -10.77 12.68
N GLY A 151 -31.97 -9.65 12.60
CA GLY A 151 -31.49 -8.38 12.05
C GLY A 151 -31.80 -8.15 10.56
N SER A 152 -32.22 -9.18 9.82
CA SER A 152 -32.63 -9.05 8.40
C SER A 152 -34.14 -8.80 8.25
N PHE A 153 -34.53 -8.08 7.20
CA PHE A 153 -35.93 -7.89 6.83
C PHE A 153 -36.10 -7.71 5.32
N PHE A 154 -37.29 -8.03 4.81
CA PHE A 154 -37.68 -7.61 3.48
C PHE A 154 -38.28 -6.21 3.53
N PHE A 155 -37.96 -5.40 2.53
CA PHE A 155 -38.65 -4.16 2.24
C PHE A 155 -39.12 -4.20 0.80
N TRP A 156 -40.19 -3.46 0.51
CA TRP A 156 -40.83 -3.47 -0.79
C TRP A 156 -41.27 -2.08 -1.20
N MET A 157 -41.39 -1.90 -2.51
CA MET A 157 -41.99 -0.73 -3.12
C MET A 157 -42.91 -1.17 -4.26
N ALA A 158 -44.07 -0.53 -4.36
CA ALA A 158 -45.03 -0.69 -5.43
C ALA A 158 -45.29 0.66 -6.08
N TYR A 159 -45.37 0.69 -7.42
CA TYR A 159 -45.69 1.91 -8.16
C TYR A 159 -46.41 1.59 -9.47
N CYS A 160 -47.26 2.50 -9.93
CA CYS A 160 -47.78 2.46 -11.29
C CYS A 160 -46.82 3.20 -12.23
N PRO A 161 -46.35 2.55 -13.33
CA PRO A 161 -45.53 3.22 -14.33
C PRO A 161 -46.24 4.45 -14.89
N ILE A 162 -45.47 5.51 -15.18
CA ILE A 162 -45.99 6.69 -15.85
C ILE A 162 -46.52 6.28 -17.23
N LYS A 163 -47.78 6.60 -17.52
CA LYS A 163 -48.35 6.31 -18.84
C LYS A 163 -47.69 7.23 -19.89
N PRO A 164 -47.35 6.72 -21.09
CA PRO A 164 -46.82 7.57 -22.15
C PRO A 164 -47.77 8.73 -22.43
N LYS A 165 -47.24 9.96 -22.53
CA LYS A 165 -48.07 11.17 -22.70
C LYS A 165 -48.87 11.20 -24.01
N SER A 166 -48.54 10.34 -24.98
CA SER A 166 -49.17 10.32 -26.31
C SER A 166 -49.02 8.97 -27.01
N GLU A 167 -50.07 8.48 -27.67
CA GLU A 167 -49.97 7.35 -28.60
C GLU A 167 -49.00 7.63 -29.76
N LYS A 168 -48.84 8.90 -30.14
CA LYS A 168 -47.90 9.31 -31.20
C LYS A 168 -46.44 9.10 -30.80
N LEU A 169 -46.12 9.25 -29.51
CA LEU A 169 -44.79 8.94 -28.97
C LEU A 169 -44.49 7.45 -29.19
N ILE A 170 -45.43 6.59 -28.81
CA ILE A 170 -45.34 5.14 -28.97
C ILE A 170 -45.12 4.77 -30.44
N GLN A 171 -45.89 5.36 -31.37
CA GLN A 171 -45.74 5.12 -32.81
C GLN A 171 -44.37 5.53 -33.38
N ILE A 172 -43.79 6.64 -32.91
CA ILE A 172 -42.45 7.08 -33.36
C ILE A 172 -41.39 6.14 -32.77
N VAL A 173 -41.51 5.84 -31.47
CA VAL A 173 -40.60 4.96 -30.74
C VAL A 173 -40.62 3.54 -31.33
N ASP A 174 -41.77 2.97 -31.64
CA ASP A 174 -41.88 1.63 -32.22
C ASP A 174 -41.21 1.53 -33.60
N LYS A 175 -41.24 2.62 -34.38
CA LYS A 175 -40.51 2.71 -35.66
C LYS A 175 -39.00 2.87 -35.45
N LEU A 176 -38.56 3.52 -34.38
CA LEU A 176 -37.14 3.56 -33.98
C LEU A 176 -36.68 2.18 -33.42
N LYS A 177 -37.58 1.43 -32.78
CA LYS A 177 -37.35 0.08 -32.23
C LYS A 177 -37.25 -1.00 -33.31
N GLY A 178 -38.20 -1.04 -34.26
CA GLY A 178 -38.47 -2.22 -35.10
C GLY A 178 -38.07 -2.14 -36.59
N VAL A 179 -37.26 -3.12 -37.02
CA VAL A 179 -37.08 -3.80 -38.34
C VAL A 179 -37.14 -3.03 -39.68
N LYS A 180 -37.87 -1.92 -39.84
CA LYS A 180 -37.82 -1.06 -41.02
C LYS A 180 -36.84 0.09 -40.77
N VAL A 181 -35.88 0.28 -41.67
CA VAL A 181 -34.93 1.39 -41.63
C VAL A 181 -35.70 2.70 -41.81
N MET A 182 -36.06 3.34 -40.71
CA MET A 182 -36.43 4.75 -40.71
C MET A 182 -35.14 5.55 -40.91
N SER A 183 -35.10 6.42 -41.91
CA SER A 183 -33.93 7.29 -42.08
C SER A 183 -33.86 8.33 -40.96
N GLU A 184 -32.66 8.81 -40.62
CA GLU A 184 -32.49 9.87 -39.60
C GLU A 184 -33.35 11.10 -39.92
N LYS A 185 -33.51 11.43 -41.20
CA LYS A 185 -34.33 12.55 -41.70
C LYS A 185 -35.83 12.33 -41.48
N GLU A 186 -36.30 11.10 -41.64
CA GLU A 186 -37.70 10.75 -41.35
C GLU A 186 -37.99 10.82 -39.84
N ALA A 187 -37.08 10.30 -39.02
CA ALA A 187 -37.17 10.39 -37.56
C ALA A 187 -37.19 11.85 -37.11
N GLU A 188 -36.24 12.67 -37.59
CA GLU A 188 -36.15 14.10 -37.33
C GLU A 188 -37.46 14.83 -37.71
N THR A 189 -38.05 14.50 -38.87
CA THR A 189 -39.30 15.11 -39.33
C THR A 189 -40.49 14.75 -38.43
N GLN A 190 -40.60 13.48 -38.04
CA GLN A 190 -41.68 13.00 -37.17
C GLN A 190 -41.56 13.58 -35.76
N ILE A 191 -40.34 13.60 -35.20
CA ILE A 191 -40.04 14.17 -33.89
C ILE A 191 -40.25 15.68 -33.92
N SER A 192 -39.83 16.39 -34.97
CA SER A 192 -40.11 17.83 -35.15
C SER A 192 -41.60 18.16 -35.12
N LYS A 193 -42.45 17.28 -35.68
CA LYS A 193 -43.91 17.42 -35.60
C LYS A 193 -44.45 17.09 -34.21
N TYR A 194 -43.80 16.20 -33.46
CA TYR A 194 -44.17 15.83 -32.10
C TYR A 194 -43.85 16.96 -31.11
N ILE A 195 -42.62 17.47 -31.12
CA ILE A 195 -42.13 18.49 -30.17
C ILE A 195 -42.80 19.87 -30.31
N LYS A 196 -43.61 20.08 -31.35
CA LYS A 196 -44.47 21.27 -31.46
C LYS A 196 -45.60 21.30 -30.44
N LYS A 197 -46.03 20.14 -29.95
CA LYS A 197 -47.15 19.98 -29.00
C LYS A 197 -46.71 19.32 -27.69
N TYR A 198 -45.57 18.67 -27.69
CA TYR A 198 -45.08 17.79 -26.62
C TYR A 198 -43.60 18.09 -26.32
N ASP A 199 -43.02 17.43 -25.30
CA ASP A 199 -41.62 17.66 -24.91
C ASP A 199 -40.65 16.71 -25.62
N VAL A 200 -39.45 17.17 -25.95
CA VAL A 200 -38.38 16.32 -26.52
C VAL A 200 -37.89 15.26 -25.53
N ASN A 201 -38.07 15.53 -24.24
CA ASN A 201 -37.76 14.65 -23.12
C ASN A 201 -38.95 13.80 -22.69
N ASP A 202 -40.03 13.74 -23.47
CA ASP A 202 -41.09 12.78 -23.20
C ASP A 202 -40.57 11.35 -23.33
N GLU A 203 -41.10 10.50 -22.48
CA GLU A 203 -40.59 9.16 -22.25
C GLU A 203 -41.61 8.09 -22.59
N ASP A 204 -41.13 6.97 -23.12
CA ASP A 204 -41.95 5.77 -23.26
C ASP A 204 -42.24 5.11 -21.90
N ALA A 205 -43.01 4.02 -21.88
CA ALA A 205 -43.40 3.32 -20.66
C ALA A 205 -42.22 2.74 -19.85
N THR A 206 -41.02 2.72 -20.43
CA THR A 206 -39.77 2.27 -19.80
C THR A 206 -38.83 3.43 -19.45
N GLY A 207 -39.29 4.68 -19.54
CA GLY A 207 -38.51 5.87 -19.21
C GLY A 207 -37.53 6.30 -20.31
N ARG A 208 -37.65 5.77 -21.54
CA ARG A 208 -36.71 6.05 -22.63
C ARG A 208 -37.14 7.26 -23.44
N THR A 209 -36.22 8.18 -23.66
CA THR A 209 -36.41 9.37 -24.51
C THR A 209 -36.05 9.10 -25.97
N PHE A 210 -36.36 10.03 -26.88
CA PHE A 210 -35.87 9.94 -28.25
C PHE A 210 -34.34 9.89 -28.34
N LEU A 211 -33.63 10.62 -27.47
CA LEU A 211 -32.17 10.64 -27.45
C LEU A 211 -31.60 9.27 -27.07
N TYR A 212 -32.24 8.58 -26.12
CA TYR A 212 -31.86 7.21 -25.75
C TYR A 212 -31.88 6.27 -26.98
N TYR A 213 -32.96 6.29 -27.78
CA TYR A 213 -33.07 5.45 -28.97
C TYR A 213 -32.09 5.85 -30.08
N ALA A 214 -31.90 7.15 -30.28
CA ALA A 214 -30.93 7.65 -31.26
C ALA A 214 -29.50 7.17 -30.92
N CYS A 215 -29.13 7.20 -29.63
CA CYS A 215 -27.84 6.67 -29.16
C CYS A 215 -27.73 5.15 -29.31
N GLU A 216 -28.78 4.39 -29.01
CA GLU A 216 -28.81 2.92 -29.20
C GLU A 216 -28.61 2.53 -30.68
N LYS A 217 -29.13 3.33 -31.61
CA LYS A 217 -28.98 3.12 -33.07
C LYS A 217 -27.77 3.80 -33.68
N ASN A 218 -27.01 4.56 -32.89
CA ASN A 218 -25.85 5.33 -33.35
C ASN A 218 -26.19 6.39 -34.42
N TYR A 219 -27.38 7.00 -34.33
CA TYR A 219 -27.85 8.04 -35.25
C TYR A 219 -27.33 9.41 -34.84
N LYS A 220 -26.06 9.69 -35.16
CA LYS A 220 -25.35 10.89 -34.70
C LYS A 220 -26.09 12.20 -35.04
N ASN A 221 -26.56 12.40 -36.28
CA ASN A 221 -27.22 13.67 -36.64
C ASN A 221 -28.56 13.82 -35.91
N LEU A 222 -29.28 12.72 -35.70
CA LEU A 222 -30.49 12.74 -34.88
C LEU A 222 -30.18 13.07 -33.41
N CYS A 223 -29.11 12.52 -32.84
CA CYS A 223 -28.65 12.89 -31.49
C CYS A 223 -28.33 14.38 -31.39
N GLU A 224 -27.59 14.93 -32.35
CA GLU A 224 -27.24 16.35 -32.41
C GLU A 224 -28.49 17.24 -32.53
N PHE A 225 -29.43 16.86 -33.42
CA PHE A 225 -30.72 17.53 -33.52
C PHE A 225 -31.48 17.54 -32.19
N LEU A 226 -31.59 16.38 -31.52
CA LEU A 226 -32.31 16.24 -30.26
C LEU A 226 -31.68 17.07 -29.14
N ILE A 227 -30.35 17.04 -29.02
CA ILE A 227 -29.60 17.85 -28.06
C ILE A 227 -29.83 19.35 -28.31
N ASN A 228 -29.77 19.78 -29.56
CA ASN A 228 -30.07 21.17 -29.96
C ASN A 228 -31.54 21.58 -29.69
N LYS A 229 -32.45 20.61 -29.53
CA LYS A 229 -33.83 20.83 -29.10
C LYS A 229 -34.03 20.76 -27.59
N GLY A 230 -32.97 20.59 -26.80
CA GLY A 230 -33.03 20.56 -25.34
C GLY A 230 -33.22 19.15 -24.76
N ALA A 231 -32.83 18.10 -25.49
CA ALA A 231 -32.83 16.75 -24.93
C ALA A 231 -31.82 16.63 -23.77
N ASN A 232 -32.27 16.06 -22.66
CA ASN A 232 -31.45 15.77 -21.49
C ASN A 232 -30.52 14.57 -21.80
N VAL A 233 -29.23 14.87 -21.96
CA VAL A 233 -28.17 13.89 -22.24
C VAL A 233 -27.98 12.84 -21.15
N ASN A 234 -28.54 13.06 -19.96
CA ASN A 234 -28.48 12.16 -18.82
C ASN A 234 -29.84 11.52 -18.49
N ALA A 235 -30.85 11.65 -19.35
CA ALA A 235 -32.16 11.03 -19.14
C ALA A 235 -32.04 9.50 -19.17
N CYS A 236 -32.36 8.85 -18.06
CA CYS A 236 -32.19 7.42 -17.91
C CYS A 236 -33.49 6.63 -18.11
N ASP A 237 -33.37 5.40 -18.61
CA ASP A 237 -34.46 4.42 -18.61
C ASP A 237 -34.74 3.86 -17.21
N GLU A 238 -35.75 3.01 -17.09
CA GLU A 238 -36.17 2.40 -15.82
C GLU A 238 -35.06 1.62 -15.11
N ASN A 239 -34.07 1.10 -15.86
CA ASN A 239 -32.92 0.38 -15.31
C ASN A 239 -31.69 1.31 -15.15
N ARG A 240 -31.92 2.61 -15.23
CA ARG A 240 -30.93 3.68 -15.09
C ARG A 240 -29.85 3.71 -16.17
N TYR A 241 -30.14 3.20 -17.37
CA TYR A 241 -29.24 3.38 -18.51
C TYR A 241 -29.38 4.79 -19.08
N SER A 242 -28.28 5.54 -19.09
CA SER A 242 -28.20 6.81 -19.82
C SER A 242 -27.94 6.61 -21.32
N PRO A 243 -28.15 7.64 -22.16
CA PRO A 243 -27.81 7.61 -23.59
C PRO A 243 -26.33 7.25 -23.82
N LEU A 244 -25.42 7.73 -22.96
CA LEU A 244 -23.99 7.39 -23.02
C LEU A 244 -23.72 5.90 -22.77
N HIS A 245 -24.45 5.26 -21.85
CA HIS A 245 -24.35 3.80 -21.69
C HIS A 245 -24.72 3.08 -22.98
N LYS A 246 -25.82 3.50 -23.63
CA LYS A 246 -26.33 2.84 -24.84
C LYS A 246 -25.40 3.02 -26.03
N ALA A 247 -24.86 4.23 -26.20
CA ALA A 247 -23.87 4.51 -27.23
C ALA A 247 -22.62 3.61 -27.12
N LEU A 248 -22.20 3.25 -25.89
CA LEU A 248 -21.07 2.34 -25.64
C LEU A 248 -21.43 0.85 -25.68
N THR A 249 -22.72 0.50 -25.79
CA THR A 249 -23.17 -0.91 -25.97
C THR A 249 -23.42 -1.29 -27.43
N ALA A 250 -23.33 -0.33 -28.35
CA ALA A 250 -23.50 -0.59 -29.78
C ALA A 250 -22.44 -1.56 -30.31
N GLU A 251 -22.79 -2.35 -31.33
CA GLU A 251 -21.85 -3.28 -31.98
C GLU A 251 -20.62 -2.55 -32.53
N LYS A 252 -20.84 -1.34 -33.06
CA LYS A 252 -19.80 -0.39 -33.46
C LYS A 252 -20.00 0.94 -32.75
N ILE A 253 -19.05 1.31 -31.90
CA ILE A 253 -19.08 2.57 -31.15
C ILE A 253 -18.57 3.70 -32.05
N ASP A 254 -19.38 4.74 -32.27
CA ASP A 254 -18.95 5.94 -32.99
C ASP A 254 -18.34 6.96 -32.03
N LYS A 255 -17.02 7.17 -32.16
CA LYS A 255 -16.27 8.16 -31.39
C LYS A 255 -16.91 9.56 -31.46
N SER A 256 -17.41 9.97 -32.62
CA SER A 256 -17.99 11.30 -32.81
C SER A 256 -19.32 11.48 -32.08
N LEU A 257 -20.11 10.41 -31.90
CA LEU A 257 -21.29 10.42 -31.03
C LEU A 257 -20.88 10.51 -29.55
N ILE A 258 -19.84 9.80 -29.13
CA ILE A 258 -19.36 9.88 -27.74
C ILE A 258 -18.84 11.28 -27.41
N VAL A 259 -18.05 11.89 -28.30
CA VAL A 259 -17.59 13.28 -28.17
C VAL A 259 -18.78 14.22 -28.04
N LEU A 260 -19.78 14.11 -28.93
CA LEU A 260 -21.00 14.93 -28.89
C LEU A 260 -21.70 14.84 -27.52
N LEU A 261 -21.89 13.64 -26.98
CA LEU A 261 -22.54 13.44 -25.69
C LEU A 261 -21.73 14.03 -24.54
N ILE A 262 -20.42 13.77 -24.50
CA ILE A 262 -19.53 14.25 -23.44
C ILE A 262 -19.43 15.78 -23.45
N ASP A 263 -19.30 16.41 -24.61
CA ASP A 263 -19.21 17.87 -24.73
C ASP A 263 -20.52 18.58 -24.35
N HIS A 264 -21.65 17.88 -24.43
CA HIS A 264 -22.95 18.37 -23.95
C HIS A 264 -23.30 17.94 -22.52
N GLY A 265 -22.31 17.46 -21.74
CA GLY A 265 -22.46 17.23 -20.30
C GLY A 265 -23.00 15.84 -19.93
N ALA A 266 -22.83 14.83 -20.78
CA ALA A 266 -23.11 13.45 -20.39
C ALA A 266 -22.23 13.03 -19.21
N ASP A 267 -22.86 12.54 -18.14
CA ASP A 267 -22.18 12.06 -16.95
C ASP A 267 -21.58 10.68 -17.20
N ARG A 268 -20.25 10.65 -17.37
CA ARG A 268 -19.46 9.43 -17.53
C ARG A 268 -19.43 8.53 -16.30
N ALA A 269 -19.75 9.03 -15.12
CA ALA A 269 -19.76 8.30 -13.85
C ALA A 269 -21.16 7.83 -13.44
N LEU A 270 -22.19 8.14 -14.24
CA LEU A 270 -23.57 7.75 -13.97
C LEU A 270 -23.67 6.23 -13.89
N LYS A 271 -24.31 5.72 -12.82
CA LYS A 271 -24.45 4.29 -12.56
C LYS A 271 -25.84 3.80 -12.95
N ASN A 272 -25.90 2.67 -13.65
CA ASN A 272 -27.16 1.94 -13.85
C ASN A 272 -27.55 1.09 -12.63
N GLU A 273 -28.67 0.35 -12.69
CA GLU A 273 -29.13 -0.52 -11.57
C GLU A 273 -28.10 -1.57 -11.12
N ARG A 274 -27.17 -1.97 -11.99
CA ARG A 274 -26.08 -2.91 -11.67
C ARG A 274 -24.80 -2.20 -11.24
N LEU A 275 -24.89 -0.92 -10.92
CA LEU A 275 -23.78 -0.04 -10.60
C LEU A 275 -22.71 0.07 -11.70
N ASN A 276 -23.02 -0.35 -12.93
CA ASN A 276 -22.11 -0.18 -14.06
C ASN A 276 -22.16 1.28 -14.50
N THR A 277 -20.99 1.84 -14.74
CA THR A 277 -20.81 3.13 -15.44
C THR A 277 -20.67 2.89 -16.95
N PRO A 278 -20.78 3.93 -17.78
CA PRO A 278 -20.43 3.87 -19.20
C PRO A 278 -19.06 3.21 -19.47
N LEU A 279 -18.05 3.51 -18.65
CA LEU A 279 -16.71 2.92 -18.77
C LEU A 279 -16.72 1.39 -18.65
N HIS A 280 -17.56 0.82 -17.78
CA HIS A 280 -17.68 -0.65 -17.65
C HIS A 280 -18.14 -1.30 -18.95
N TYR A 281 -19.06 -0.64 -19.69
CA TYR A 281 -19.54 -1.15 -20.97
C TYR A 281 -18.47 -1.10 -22.05
N LEU A 282 -17.70 -0.01 -22.12
CA LEU A 282 -16.55 0.09 -23.01
C LEU A 282 -15.52 -1.01 -22.68
N CYS A 283 -15.12 -1.14 -21.41
CA CYS A 283 -14.12 -2.11 -20.95
C CYS A 283 -14.56 -3.58 -21.04
N ARG A 284 -15.86 -3.85 -21.18
CA ARG A 284 -16.39 -5.19 -21.46
C ARG A 284 -16.13 -5.64 -22.90
N ASN A 285 -15.88 -4.70 -23.81
CA ASN A 285 -15.75 -5.01 -25.23
C ASN A 285 -14.46 -5.83 -25.48
N LYS A 286 -14.59 -6.97 -26.17
CA LYS A 286 -13.46 -7.86 -26.51
C LYS A 286 -12.45 -7.18 -27.45
N ASN A 287 -12.90 -6.23 -28.27
CA ASN A 287 -12.08 -5.49 -29.23
C ASN A 287 -11.78 -4.07 -28.74
N LEU A 288 -11.53 -3.89 -27.43
CA LEU A 288 -11.28 -2.58 -26.83
C LEU A 288 -10.15 -1.78 -27.52
N LYS A 289 -9.16 -2.47 -28.11
CA LYS A 289 -8.07 -1.85 -28.88
C LYS A 289 -8.57 -0.91 -29.98
N ASP A 290 -9.70 -1.21 -30.61
CA ASP A 290 -10.29 -0.41 -31.70
C ASP A 290 -10.96 0.88 -31.17
N TYR A 291 -11.16 0.95 -29.85
CA TYR A 291 -11.81 2.03 -29.13
C TYR A 291 -10.88 2.70 -28.11
N TYR A 292 -9.56 2.52 -28.25
CA TYR A 292 -8.55 3.11 -27.36
C TYR A 292 -8.73 4.64 -27.22
N ASP A 293 -8.97 5.34 -28.33
CA ASP A 293 -9.22 6.78 -28.33
C ASP A 293 -10.46 7.19 -27.51
N ILE A 294 -11.48 6.32 -27.43
CA ILE A 294 -12.69 6.56 -26.65
C ILE A 294 -12.40 6.35 -25.18
N LEU A 295 -11.61 5.33 -24.84
CA LEU A 295 -11.12 5.11 -23.49
C LEU A 295 -10.31 6.33 -23.02
N GLU A 296 -9.39 6.81 -23.86
CA GLU A 296 -8.59 8.01 -23.59
C GLU A 296 -9.47 9.25 -23.39
N LEU A 297 -10.44 9.48 -24.27
CA LEU A 297 -11.41 10.59 -24.13
C LEU A 297 -12.17 10.54 -22.78
N LEU A 298 -12.62 9.36 -22.37
CA LEU A 298 -13.33 9.18 -21.10
C LEU A 298 -12.44 9.40 -19.88
N LEU A 299 -11.12 9.25 -20.00
CA LEU A 299 -10.13 9.39 -18.94
C LEU A 299 -9.41 10.75 -18.93
N GLN A 300 -9.47 11.54 -20.01
CA GLN A 300 -8.81 12.85 -20.09
C GLN A 300 -9.57 14.01 -19.42
N LYS A 301 -10.86 13.83 -19.12
CA LYS A 301 -11.64 14.86 -18.41
C LYS A 301 -11.35 14.78 -16.90
N GLY A 302 -11.22 15.91 -16.19
CA GLY A 302 -11.00 15.93 -14.73
C GLY A 302 -9.54 15.89 -14.30
N ASN A 303 -9.29 16.14 -13.02
CA ASN A 303 -7.95 16.07 -12.45
C ASN A 303 -7.54 14.60 -12.18
N LYS A 304 -6.29 14.36 -11.81
CA LYS A 304 -5.76 13.00 -11.56
C LYS A 304 -6.52 12.23 -10.48
N GLU A 305 -7.03 12.92 -9.46
CA GLU A 305 -7.76 12.31 -8.34
C GLU A 305 -9.18 11.90 -8.77
N ASP A 306 -9.88 12.76 -9.52
CA ASP A 306 -11.19 12.45 -10.09
C ASP A 306 -11.12 11.21 -10.99
N ASN A 307 -10.07 11.12 -11.80
CA ASN A 307 -9.85 9.96 -12.67
C ASN A 307 -9.55 8.69 -11.88
N ALA A 308 -8.71 8.76 -10.85
CA ALA A 308 -8.43 7.63 -9.98
C ALA A 308 -9.72 7.13 -9.30
N ASN A 309 -10.57 8.03 -8.82
CA ASN A 309 -11.86 7.67 -8.25
C ASN A 309 -12.80 7.04 -9.30
N PHE A 310 -12.84 7.61 -10.51
CA PHE A 310 -13.69 7.15 -11.60
C PHE A 310 -13.34 5.73 -12.09
N VAL A 311 -12.06 5.44 -12.36
CA VAL A 311 -11.62 4.12 -12.87
C VAL A 311 -11.77 2.99 -11.84
N ASN A 312 -11.83 3.35 -10.56
CA ASN A 312 -11.98 2.42 -9.44
C ASN A 312 -13.43 2.26 -8.97
N ILE A 313 -14.41 2.86 -9.67
CA ILE A 313 -15.83 2.54 -9.42
C ILE A 313 -16.04 1.05 -9.71
N ALA A 314 -16.53 0.32 -8.71
CA ALA A 314 -16.90 -1.08 -8.85
C ALA A 314 -18.40 -1.24 -9.12
N ASN A 315 -18.76 -2.18 -10.00
CA ASN A 315 -20.15 -2.56 -10.26
C ASN A 315 -20.71 -3.49 -9.15
N SER A 316 -21.94 -3.99 -9.31
CA SER A 316 -22.59 -4.89 -8.35
C SER A 316 -21.86 -6.22 -8.10
N SER A 317 -21.03 -6.67 -9.04
CA SER A 317 -20.17 -7.86 -8.91
C SER A 317 -18.81 -7.54 -8.31
N GLY A 318 -18.54 -6.27 -8.01
CA GLY A 318 -17.24 -5.78 -7.61
C GLY A 318 -16.26 -5.65 -8.78
N ASP A 319 -16.67 -5.69 -10.05
CA ASP A 319 -15.75 -5.45 -11.17
C ASP A 319 -15.47 -3.95 -11.31
N THR A 320 -14.20 -3.58 -11.47
CA THR A 320 -13.75 -2.27 -11.97
C THR A 320 -13.41 -2.35 -13.45
N ALA A 321 -13.21 -1.19 -14.09
CA ALA A 321 -12.76 -1.10 -15.47
C ALA A 321 -11.54 -1.99 -15.75
N LEU A 322 -10.50 -1.91 -14.89
CA LEU A 322 -9.30 -2.73 -15.04
C LEU A 322 -9.58 -4.23 -14.97
N THR A 323 -10.36 -4.69 -13.98
CA THR A 323 -10.72 -6.12 -13.88
C THR A 323 -11.49 -6.61 -15.11
N MET A 324 -12.36 -5.77 -15.69
CA MET A 324 -13.10 -6.11 -16.90
C MET A 324 -12.18 -6.23 -18.12
N VAL A 325 -11.25 -5.28 -18.31
CA VAL A 325 -10.29 -5.35 -19.42
C VAL A 325 -9.41 -6.59 -19.30
N CYS A 326 -8.87 -6.88 -18.10
CA CYS A 326 -8.06 -8.08 -17.85
C CYS A 326 -8.84 -9.39 -18.05
N ALA A 327 -10.15 -9.42 -17.77
CA ALA A 327 -10.97 -10.62 -17.94
C ALA A 327 -11.47 -10.83 -19.39
N ASN A 328 -11.61 -9.76 -20.19
CA ASN A 328 -12.28 -9.82 -21.49
C ASN A 328 -11.33 -9.63 -22.69
N SER A 329 -10.66 -8.47 -22.81
CA SER A 329 -9.87 -8.11 -23.99
C SER A 329 -8.37 -8.29 -23.81
N MET A 330 -7.86 -8.15 -22.58
CA MET A 330 -6.43 -8.17 -22.23
C MET A 330 -5.57 -7.19 -23.05
N ASP A 331 -6.15 -6.08 -23.50
CA ASP A 331 -5.43 -5.07 -24.29
C ASP A 331 -4.43 -4.30 -23.43
N LEU A 332 -3.13 -4.52 -23.66
CA LEU A 332 -2.05 -3.96 -22.85
C LEU A 332 -2.02 -2.44 -22.85
N LYS A 333 -2.35 -1.79 -23.98
CA LYS A 333 -2.38 -0.32 -24.07
C LYS A 333 -3.50 0.26 -23.21
N SER A 334 -4.70 -0.31 -23.28
CA SER A 334 -5.82 0.11 -22.43
C SER A 334 -5.56 -0.13 -20.96
N ILE A 335 -4.92 -1.25 -20.61
CA ILE A 335 -4.54 -1.58 -19.23
C ILE A 335 -3.51 -0.59 -18.71
N GLN A 336 -2.49 -0.28 -19.51
CA GLN A 336 -1.49 0.74 -19.20
C GLN A 336 -2.15 2.08 -18.90
N LEU A 337 -3.04 2.55 -19.78
CA LEU A 337 -3.75 3.83 -19.62
C LEU A 337 -4.63 3.84 -18.35
N LEU A 338 -5.33 2.74 -18.05
CA LEU A 338 -6.13 2.61 -16.81
C LEU A 338 -5.24 2.70 -15.56
N CYS A 339 -4.10 2.00 -15.55
CA CYS A 339 -3.14 2.04 -14.45
C CYS A 339 -2.54 3.45 -14.28
N GLU A 340 -2.15 4.11 -15.36
CA GLU A 340 -1.65 5.50 -15.36
C GLU A 340 -2.72 6.50 -14.87
N SER A 341 -3.99 6.19 -15.12
CA SER A 341 -5.16 6.94 -14.63
C SER A 341 -5.53 6.62 -13.18
N GLY A 342 -4.76 5.79 -12.47
CA GLY A 342 -4.93 5.50 -11.05
C GLY A 342 -5.75 4.24 -10.74
N ALA A 343 -5.94 3.33 -11.70
CA ALA A 343 -6.63 2.06 -11.44
C ALA A 343 -5.87 1.21 -10.40
N ASN A 344 -6.62 0.67 -9.44
CA ASN A 344 -6.10 -0.24 -8.44
C ASN A 344 -5.84 -1.61 -9.06
N VAL A 345 -4.57 -1.88 -9.36
CA VAL A 345 -4.09 -3.14 -9.94
C VAL A 345 -4.36 -4.38 -9.06
N ASN A 346 -4.65 -4.16 -7.78
CA ASN A 346 -4.90 -5.20 -6.78
C ASN A 346 -6.38 -5.31 -6.41
N HIS A 347 -7.28 -4.60 -7.11
CA HIS A 347 -8.70 -4.66 -6.81
C HIS A 347 -9.25 -6.09 -6.95
N GLN A 348 -10.04 -6.51 -5.98
CA GLN A 348 -10.64 -7.85 -5.93
C GLN A 348 -12.15 -7.74 -6.06
N THR A 349 -12.71 -8.47 -7.02
CA THR A 349 -14.16 -8.60 -7.23
C THR A 349 -14.82 -9.36 -6.09
N ASN A 350 -16.16 -9.34 -6.01
CA ASN A 350 -16.91 -10.10 -5.00
C ASN A 350 -16.68 -11.62 -5.11
N ASN A 351 -16.27 -12.10 -6.28
CA ASN A 351 -15.94 -13.50 -6.52
C ASN A 351 -14.47 -13.85 -6.22
N GLY A 352 -13.68 -12.89 -5.73
CA GLY A 352 -12.28 -13.06 -5.42
C GLY A 352 -11.33 -12.90 -6.61
N ILE A 353 -11.81 -12.59 -7.81
CA ILE A 353 -11.00 -12.38 -9.03
C ILE A 353 -10.29 -11.02 -8.94
N PHE A 354 -9.01 -10.97 -9.32
CA PHE A 354 -8.20 -9.75 -9.41
C PHE A 354 -7.37 -9.74 -10.72
N PRO A 355 -6.85 -8.59 -11.19
CA PRO A 355 -6.20 -8.47 -12.50
C PRO A 355 -5.10 -9.50 -12.77
N LEU A 356 -4.17 -9.70 -11.83
CA LEU A 356 -3.06 -10.64 -12.00
C LEU A 356 -3.53 -12.10 -12.04
N TYR A 357 -4.59 -12.44 -11.31
CA TYR A 357 -5.24 -13.74 -11.41
C TYR A 357 -5.77 -14.01 -12.82
N SER A 358 -6.41 -13.02 -13.46
CA SER A 358 -6.89 -13.17 -14.85
C SER A 358 -5.74 -13.42 -15.83
N ALA A 359 -4.61 -12.74 -15.65
CA ALA A 359 -3.41 -12.93 -16.46
C ALA A 359 -2.85 -14.36 -16.32
N VAL A 360 -2.68 -14.83 -15.08
CA VAL A 360 -2.24 -16.20 -14.76
C VAL A 360 -3.20 -17.24 -15.32
N MET A 361 -4.50 -17.08 -15.13
CA MET A 361 -5.50 -18.03 -15.63
C MET A 361 -5.53 -18.15 -17.16
N LYS A 362 -5.06 -17.12 -17.88
CA LYS A 362 -4.99 -17.08 -19.34
C LYS A 362 -3.60 -17.38 -19.90
N GLY A 363 -2.59 -17.52 -19.03
CA GLY A 363 -1.19 -17.66 -19.40
C GLY A 363 -0.64 -16.50 -20.23
N ASN A 364 -1.11 -15.27 -19.97
CA ASN A 364 -0.68 -14.08 -20.69
C ASN A 364 0.52 -13.43 -19.98
N THR A 365 1.74 -13.75 -20.41
CA THR A 365 3.00 -13.29 -19.82
C THR A 365 3.17 -11.78 -19.89
N ASP A 366 2.84 -11.17 -21.04
CA ASP A 366 2.99 -9.73 -21.23
C ASP A 366 2.07 -8.95 -20.29
N LEU A 367 0.87 -9.48 -20.06
CA LEU A 367 -0.06 -8.92 -19.09
C LEU A 367 0.43 -9.11 -17.65
N MET A 368 0.99 -10.27 -17.31
CA MET A 368 1.61 -10.47 -15.99
C MET A 368 2.72 -9.44 -15.76
N GLU A 369 3.63 -9.27 -16.72
CA GLU A 369 4.72 -8.28 -16.61
C GLU A 369 4.19 -6.85 -16.43
N MET A 370 3.20 -6.46 -17.24
CA MET A 370 2.57 -5.14 -17.14
C MET A 370 1.93 -4.89 -15.78
N LEU A 371 1.16 -5.86 -15.26
CA LEU A 371 0.50 -5.74 -13.96
C LEU A 371 1.52 -5.70 -12.82
N LEU A 372 2.57 -6.52 -12.87
CA LEU A 372 3.66 -6.50 -11.90
C LEU A 372 4.41 -5.16 -11.91
N LYS A 373 4.65 -4.58 -13.09
CA LYS A 373 5.22 -3.23 -13.22
C LYS A 373 4.36 -2.15 -12.54
N TYR A 374 3.04 -2.33 -12.50
CA TYR A 374 2.12 -1.43 -11.80
C TYR A 374 1.89 -1.79 -10.32
N GLY A 375 2.59 -2.79 -9.78
CA GLY A 375 2.54 -3.17 -8.36
C GLY A 375 1.48 -4.20 -8.03
N ALA A 376 1.19 -5.11 -8.97
CA ALA A 376 0.35 -6.26 -8.70
C ALA A 376 0.94 -7.13 -7.58
N ASN A 377 0.14 -7.40 -6.56
CA ASN A 377 0.52 -8.15 -5.38
C ASN A 377 0.43 -9.66 -5.68
N ILE A 378 1.58 -10.31 -5.75
CA ILE A 378 1.65 -11.75 -6.08
C ILE A 378 1.22 -12.64 -4.90
N GLY A 379 1.17 -12.10 -3.69
CA GLY A 379 0.60 -12.75 -2.51
C GLY A 379 -0.93 -12.73 -2.45
N GLN A 380 -1.63 -12.06 -3.39
CA GLN A 380 -3.10 -12.03 -3.36
C GLN A 380 -3.71 -13.42 -3.43
N VAL A 381 -4.78 -13.62 -2.65
CA VAL A 381 -5.46 -14.89 -2.52
C VAL A 381 -6.75 -14.92 -3.33
N TYR A 382 -6.94 -15.97 -4.12
CA TYR A 382 -8.20 -16.29 -4.78
C TYR A 382 -8.91 -17.39 -3.99
N LYS A 383 -10.05 -17.06 -3.37
CA LYS A 383 -10.85 -18.01 -2.57
C LYS A 383 -10.02 -18.78 -1.52
N GLY A 384 -9.15 -18.06 -0.81
CA GLY A 384 -8.26 -18.61 0.22
C GLY A 384 -6.98 -19.27 -0.31
N LYS A 385 -6.81 -19.41 -1.63
CA LYS A 385 -5.59 -19.94 -2.25
C LYS A 385 -4.67 -18.81 -2.71
N PRO A 386 -3.38 -18.78 -2.32
CA PRO A 386 -2.40 -17.84 -2.87
C PRO A 386 -2.29 -17.96 -4.40
N LEU A 387 -2.02 -16.84 -5.08
CA LEU A 387 -1.86 -16.83 -6.53
C LEU A 387 -0.75 -17.77 -7.02
N SER A 388 0.33 -17.94 -6.24
CA SER A 388 1.41 -18.89 -6.56
C SER A 388 0.89 -20.31 -6.73
N GLN A 389 0.02 -20.78 -5.83
CA GLN A 389 -0.62 -22.08 -5.93
C GLN A 389 -1.54 -22.16 -7.17
N VAL A 390 -2.27 -21.08 -7.47
CA VAL A 390 -3.10 -21.03 -8.69
C VAL A 390 -2.23 -21.10 -9.95
N ALA A 391 -1.07 -20.44 -9.95
CA ALA A 391 -0.11 -20.49 -11.06
C ALA A 391 0.48 -21.89 -11.22
N GLU A 392 0.79 -22.60 -10.13
CA GLU A 392 1.21 -24.01 -10.16
C GLU A 392 0.12 -24.91 -10.75
N GLU A 393 -1.12 -24.81 -10.26
CA GLU A 393 -2.27 -25.57 -10.77
C GLU A 393 -2.56 -25.31 -12.27
N LYS A 394 -2.11 -24.17 -12.80
CA LYS A 394 -2.27 -23.78 -14.21
C LYS A 394 -1.01 -23.96 -15.04
N GLY A 395 0.09 -24.43 -14.47
CA GLY A 395 1.37 -24.55 -15.17
C GLY A 395 1.89 -23.20 -15.68
N GLN A 396 1.64 -22.13 -14.93
CA GLN A 396 2.08 -20.74 -15.21
C GLN A 396 3.07 -20.22 -14.18
N MET A 397 3.45 -21.07 -13.22
CA MET A 397 4.39 -20.70 -12.16
C MET A 397 5.77 -20.41 -12.74
N GLU A 398 6.24 -21.19 -13.72
CA GLU A 398 7.56 -20.99 -14.32
C GLU A 398 7.65 -19.64 -15.04
N GLU A 399 6.65 -19.27 -15.84
CA GLU A 399 6.62 -17.97 -16.52
C GLU A 399 6.51 -16.82 -15.52
N LEU A 400 5.64 -16.92 -14.53
CA LEU A 400 5.53 -15.92 -13.46
C LEU A 400 6.87 -15.77 -12.71
N MET A 401 7.52 -16.89 -12.40
CA MET A 401 8.86 -16.91 -11.79
C MET A 401 9.91 -16.29 -12.70
N ASN A 402 9.88 -16.56 -14.00
CA ASN A 402 10.84 -16.01 -14.94
C ASN A 402 10.68 -14.51 -15.09
N ILE A 403 9.46 -13.98 -15.16
CA ILE A 403 9.20 -12.54 -15.19
C ILE A 403 9.78 -11.86 -13.94
N ILE A 404 9.60 -12.49 -12.78
CA ILE A 404 10.15 -11.98 -11.53
C ILE A 404 11.66 -12.09 -11.57
N ARG A 405 12.23 -13.29 -11.77
CA ARG A 405 13.67 -13.57 -11.79
C ARG A 405 14.45 -12.74 -12.81
N ILE A 406 13.97 -12.56 -14.04
CA ILE A 406 14.63 -11.74 -15.07
C ILE A 406 14.79 -10.30 -14.59
N LYS A 407 13.83 -9.77 -13.81
CA LYS A 407 14.01 -8.45 -13.17
C LYS A 407 15.10 -8.44 -12.07
N TYR A 408 15.41 -9.59 -11.46
CA TYR A 408 16.41 -9.77 -10.40
C TYR A 408 17.76 -10.30 -10.89
N ASP A 409 17.87 -10.75 -12.14
CA ASP A 409 19.03 -11.52 -12.57
C ASP A 409 20.24 -10.60 -12.77
N GLY A 410 21.32 -10.89 -12.03
CA GLY A 410 22.62 -10.23 -12.18
C GLY A 410 22.68 -8.74 -11.85
N ALA A 411 21.54 -8.06 -11.64
CA ALA A 411 21.52 -6.61 -11.55
C ALA A 411 22.16 -6.11 -10.26
N VAL A 412 23.23 -5.34 -10.41
CA VAL A 412 23.97 -4.67 -9.34
C VAL A 412 23.97 -3.19 -9.71
N LEU A 413 23.75 -2.30 -8.74
CA LEU A 413 24.01 -0.88 -8.89
C LEU A 413 25.47 -0.70 -9.34
N SER A 414 25.66 -0.15 -10.54
CA SER A 414 27.00 0.10 -11.05
C SER A 414 27.70 1.18 -10.21
N VAL A 415 29.02 1.22 -10.27
CA VAL A 415 29.80 2.30 -9.64
C VAL A 415 29.31 3.67 -10.13
N GLN A 416 28.99 3.80 -11.41
CA GLN A 416 28.44 5.03 -11.99
C GLN A 416 27.06 5.38 -11.43
N GLU A 417 26.18 4.41 -11.21
CA GLU A 417 24.85 4.65 -10.62
C GLU A 417 24.95 5.09 -9.15
N ILE A 418 25.82 4.43 -8.37
CA ILE A 418 26.09 4.81 -6.97
C ILE A 418 26.66 6.23 -6.92
N GLN A 419 27.66 6.53 -7.77
CA GLN A 419 28.29 7.84 -7.82
C GLN A 419 27.31 8.93 -8.26
N SER A 420 26.57 8.71 -9.36
CA SER A 420 25.57 9.64 -9.88
C SER A 420 24.51 9.97 -8.82
N THR A 421 23.99 8.95 -8.12
CA THR A 421 23.01 9.14 -7.04
C THR A 421 23.62 9.90 -5.85
N SER A 422 24.89 9.63 -5.52
CA SER A 422 25.64 10.30 -4.43
C SER A 422 26.07 11.73 -4.76
N GLU A 423 26.12 12.10 -6.03
CA GLU A 423 26.46 13.44 -6.52
C GLU A 423 25.21 14.29 -6.74
N THR A 424 24.06 13.67 -7.02
CA THR A 424 22.77 14.34 -7.17
C THR A 424 22.42 15.11 -5.90
N PHE A 425 22.33 16.44 -6.01
CA PHE A 425 22.06 17.30 -4.85
C PHE A 425 20.62 17.15 -4.33
N GLU A 426 19.64 17.08 -5.24
CA GLU A 426 18.23 16.96 -4.88
C GLU A 426 17.96 15.60 -4.21
N ASN A 427 16.98 15.55 -3.30
CA ASN A 427 16.63 14.26 -2.68
C ASN A 427 16.16 13.27 -3.73
N VAL A 428 16.78 12.10 -3.75
CA VAL A 428 16.26 10.93 -4.43
C VAL A 428 15.38 10.20 -3.42
N THR A 429 14.09 10.04 -3.74
CA THR A 429 13.19 9.27 -2.88
C THR A 429 13.39 7.79 -3.16
N PHE A 430 13.83 7.05 -2.14
CA PHE A 430 13.92 5.61 -2.23
C PHE A 430 12.56 4.98 -1.90
N PRO A 431 11.92 4.26 -2.83
CA PRO A 431 10.60 3.70 -2.62
C PRO A 431 10.64 2.54 -1.64
N THR A 432 9.47 2.22 -1.07
CA THR A 432 9.26 1.09 -0.17
C THR A 432 8.17 0.16 -0.73
N GLU A 433 8.37 -1.15 -0.60
CA GLU A 433 7.34 -2.14 -0.91
C GLU A 433 6.36 -2.31 0.25
N ILE A 434 5.34 -3.15 0.07
CA ILE A 434 4.38 -3.53 1.10
C ILE A 434 4.48 -5.03 1.38
N TRP A 435 4.40 -5.40 2.66
CA TRP A 435 4.29 -6.79 3.10
C TRP A 435 2.95 -7.39 2.66
N THR A 436 2.99 -8.56 2.04
CA THR A 436 1.77 -9.28 1.61
C THR A 436 1.25 -10.22 2.69
N GLY A 437 2.12 -10.64 3.61
CA GLY A 437 1.87 -11.71 4.58
C GLY A 437 1.92 -13.12 3.98
N SER A 438 2.21 -13.25 2.68
CA SER A 438 2.19 -14.54 1.98
C SER A 438 3.56 -15.21 2.01
N VAL A 439 3.76 -16.05 3.00
CA VAL A 439 4.93 -16.95 3.11
C VAL A 439 4.72 -18.15 2.19
N MET A 440 5.75 -18.50 1.42
CA MET A 440 5.65 -19.63 0.48
C MET A 440 5.99 -20.94 1.19
N ASN A 441 4.97 -21.72 1.56
CA ASN A 441 5.14 -22.97 2.31
C ASN A 441 5.90 -24.08 1.56
N SER A 442 5.99 -24.01 0.23
CA SER A 442 6.79 -24.93 -0.58
C SER A 442 8.30 -24.65 -0.53
N LYS A 443 8.73 -23.54 0.11
CA LYS A 443 10.13 -23.14 0.26
C LYS A 443 10.62 -23.36 1.68
N LEU A 444 11.95 -23.45 1.84
CA LEU A 444 12.58 -23.67 3.13
C LEU A 444 12.26 -22.53 4.10
N LEU A 445 11.81 -22.93 5.29
CA LEU A 445 11.56 -22.06 6.43
C LEU A 445 12.52 -22.43 7.57
N HIS A 446 13.32 -21.46 7.97
CA HIS A 446 14.26 -21.53 9.09
C HIS A 446 13.73 -20.84 10.34
N ILE A 447 12.50 -20.33 10.27
CA ILE A 447 11.79 -19.67 11.35
C ILE A 447 10.56 -20.51 11.65
N ASP A 448 10.34 -20.80 12.93
CA ASP A 448 9.13 -21.49 13.36
C ASP A 448 7.93 -20.55 13.18
N MET A 449 7.04 -20.90 12.25
CA MET A 449 5.84 -20.12 11.97
C MET A 449 4.74 -20.35 13.00
N ASP A 450 4.79 -21.46 13.76
CA ASP A 450 3.79 -21.81 14.76
C ASP A 450 4.04 -21.05 16.08
N THR A 451 5.30 -20.74 16.41
CA THR A 451 5.68 -19.90 17.57
C THR A 451 5.88 -18.43 17.21
N LEU A 452 5.71 -18.06 15.93
CA LEU A 452 5.96 -16.69 15.48
C LEU A 452 5.02 -15.70 16.17
N PRO A 453 5.53 -14.71 16.93
CA PRO A 453 4.67 -13.78 17.64
C PRO A 453 3.80 -12.95 16.69
N THR A 454 2.61 -12.56 17.16
CA THR A 454 1.70 -11.73 16.36
C THR A 454 2.36 -10.42 15.94
N GLY A 455 2.28 -10.10 14.65
CA GLY A 455 2.90 -8.89 14.12
C GLY A 455 4.39 -9.04 13.84
N PHE A 456 4.85 -10.23 13.46
CA PHE A 456 6.10 -10.36 12.72
C PHE A 456 5.80 -10.61 11.24
N HIS A 457 6.72 -10.15 10.39
CA HIS A 457 6.72 -10.42 8.96
C HIS A 457 7.88 -11.34 8.63
N VAL A 458 7.60 -12.38 7.85
CA VAL A 458 8.60 -13.30 7.34
C VAL A 458 8.66 -13.18 5.83
N GLU A 459 9.86 -13.00 5.30
CA GLU A 459 10.16 -13.20 3.89
C GLU A 459 11.05 -14.42 3.77
N ASN A 460 10.51 -15.45 3.12
CA ASN A 460 11.25 -16.62 2.66
C ASN A 460 11.32 -16.67 1.12
N TYR A 461 10.49 -15.88 0.45
CA TYR A 461 10.43 -15.80 -0.99
C TYR A 461 9.74 -14.52 -1.46
N PHE A 462 9.79 -14.29 -2.77
CA PHE A 462 9.30 -13.07 -3.41
C PHE A 462 7.79 -12.82 -3.11
N THR A 463 7.00 -13.87 -2.87
CA THR A 463 5.56 -13.71 -2.58
C THR A 463 5.26 -12.87 -1.34
N SER A 464 6.24 -12.68 -0.45
CA SER A 464 6.10 -11.92 0.79
C SER A 464 5.98 -10.40 0.58
N THR A 465 6.27 -9.89 -0.62
CA THR A 465 6.22 -8.44 -0.91
C THR A 465 5.59 -8.13 -2.28
N THR A 466 5.28 -6.86 -2.54
CA THR A 466 4.56 -6.42 -3.75
C THR A 466 5.40 -6.29 -5.02
N HIS A 467 6.73 -6.17 -4.93
CA HIS A 467 7.66 -6.05 -6.07
C HIS A 467 7.29 -5.00 -7.14
N LYS A 468 6.76 -3.87 -6.69
CA LYS A 468 6.35 -2.75 -7.54
C LYS A 468 7.53 -1.99 -8.16
N TYR A 469 8.64 -1.84 -7.44
CA TYR A 469 9.71 -0.91 -7.83
C TYR A 469 10.95 -1.64 -8.34
N ASN A 470 11.17 -1.55 -9.65
CA ASN A 470 12.33 -2.17 -10.31
C ASN A 470 13.69 -1.76 -9.72
N LEU A 471 13.79 -0.55 -9.14
CA LEU A 471 15.05 -0.08 -8.54
C LEU A 471 15.46 -0.88 -7.29
N LEU A 472 14.49 -1.48 -6.59
CA LEU A 472 14.73 -2.27 -5.37
C LEU A 472 15.19 -3.70 -5.64
N LEU A 473 15.26 -4.10 -6.92
CA LEU A 473 15.53 -5.49 -7.32
C LEU A 473 17.03 -5.79 -7.44
N LYS A 474 17.90 -4.78 -7.30
CA LYS A 474 19.35 -4.92 -7.45
C LYS A 474 19.98 -5.56 -6.20
N ARG A 475 20.96 -6.44 -6.38
CA ARG A 475 21.59 -7.21 -5.28
C ARG A 475 22.28 -6.33 -4.23
N ASN A 476 22.95 -5.26 -4.64
CA ASN A 476 23.62 -4.33 -3.74
C ASN A 476 22.79 -3.05 -3.48
N VAL A 477 21.46 -3.11 -3.65
CA VAL A 477 20.63 -1.91 -3.55
C VAL A 477 20.69 -1.30 -2.15
N HIS A 478 20.85 0.01 -2.08
CA HIS A 478 20.82 0.82 -0.86
C HIS A 478 20.57 2.27 -1.27
N ASP A 479 20.22 3.14 -0.34
CA ASP A 479 20.25 4.60 -0.54
C ASP A 479 21.70 5.11 -0.36
N PRO A 480 22.39 5.54 -1.44
CA PRO A 480 23.74 6.08 -1.34
C PRO A 480 23.77 7.49 -0.76
N GLN A 481 22.66 8.25 -0.83
CA GLN A 481 22.62 9.62 -0.30
C GLN A 481 22.67 9.64 1.23
N ALA A 482 22.19 8.59 1.89
CA ALA A 482 22.10 8.50 3.35
C ALA A 482 23.46 8.55 4.09
N CYS A 483 24.58 8.27 3.41
CA CYS A 483 25.93 8.32 3.99
C CYS A 483 26.74 9.57 3.59
N ILE A 484 26.13 10.52 2.86
CA ILE A 484 26.82 11.71 2.34
C ILE A 484 26.39 12.96 3.13
N PRO A 485 27.34 13.71 3.74
CA PRO A 485 27.04 14.99 4.37
C PRO A 485 26.98 16.10 3.31
N TYR A 486 25.78 16.35 2.77
CA TYR A 486 25.57 17.26 1.64
C TYR A 486 25.87 18.72 1.97
N TYR A 487 25.54 19.18 3.18
CA TYR A 487 25.86 20.53 3.60
C TYR A 487 27.36 20.75 3.66
N GLN A 488 28.10 19.84 4.30
CA GLN A 488 29.56 19.93 4.34
C GLN A 488 30.20 19.79 2.94
N LYS A 489 29.58 19.02 2.03
CA LYS A 489 30.08 18.79 0.67
C LYS A 489 29.86 19.99 -0.27
N TYR A 490 28.74 20.71 -0.13
CA TYR A 490 28.29 21.71 -1.11
C TYR A 490 28.24 23.15 -0.61
N PHE A 491 28.50 23.39 0.68
CA PHE A 491 28.48 24.72 1.30
C PHE A 491 29.78 24.96 2.07
N THR A 492 30.20 26.22 2.15
CA THR A 492 31.33 26.69 2.97
C THR A 492 30.86 27.79 3.93
N SER A 493 31.64 28.17 4.93
CA SER A 493 31.21 29.18 5.92
C SER A 493 30.90 30.57 5.34
N ALA A 494 31.29 30.84 4.08
CA ALA A 494 31.20 32.15 3.45
C ALA A 494 30.17 32.27 2.30
N ASP A 495 29.72 31.15 1.70
CA ASP A 495 29.08 31.13 0.37
C ASP A 495 27.55 30.92 0.36
N HIS A 496 26.89 31.15 1.49
CA HIS A 496 25.45 30.93 1.60
C HIS A 496 24.81 31.72 2.73
N ASN A 497 23.49 31.84 2.68
CA ASN A 497 22.65 32.37 3.74
C ASN A 497 21.94 31.26 4.50
N ASN A 498 21.83 31.40 5.82
CA ASN A 498 20.97 30.54 6.64
C ASN A 498 19.78 31.35 7.18
N TYR A 499 18.60 30.76 7.13
CA TYR A 499 17.35 31.34 7.63
C TYR A 499 16.72 30.39 8.64
N ILE A 500 16.41 30.93 9.83
CA ILE A 500 15.68 30.18 10.86
C ILE A 500 14.22 30.60 10.77
N ILE A 501 13.34 29.62 10.68
CA ILE A 501 11.92 29.79 10.40
C ILE A 501 11.16 29.00 11.45
N ASN A 502 10.24 29.68 12.12
CA ASN A 502 9.27 29.03 13.00
C ASN A 502 7.93 29.00 12.25
N TYR A 503 7.47 27.80 11.93
CA TYR A 503 6.27 27.56 11.14
C TYR A 503 5.50 26.41 11.76
N GLU A 504 4.21 26.61 12.06
CA GLU A 504 3.34 25.59 12.68
C GLU A 504 3.90 24.95 13.97
N ASN A 505 4.62 25.74 14.79
CA ASN A 505 5.34 25.31 16.00
C ASN A 505 6.53 24.34 15.76
N ASP A 506 6.94 24.12 14.52
CA ASP A 506 8.18 23.41 14.19
C ASP A 506 9.27 24.42 13.78
N ILE A 507 10.51 24.13 14.17
CA ILE A 507 11.68 24.93 13.77
C ILE A 507 12.25 24.34 12.49
N SER A 508 12.43 25.20 11.51
CA SER A 508 13.09 24.90 10.26
C SER A 508 14.30 25.79 10.04
N ILE A 509 15.39 25.22 9.52
CA ILE A 509 16.58 25.96 9.11
C ILE A 509 16.83 25.75 7.63
N VAL A 510 16.79 26.83 6.86
CA VAL A 510 16.99 26.83 5.40
C VAL A 510 18.36 27.40 5.09
N SER A 511 19.22 26.62 4.46
CA SER A 511 20.48 27.10 3.87
C SER A 511 20.29 27.32 2.37
N ILE A 512 20.64 28.51 1.87
CA ILE A 512 20.50 28.90 0.46
C ILE A 512 21.85 29.39 -0.06
N SER A 513 22.39 28.76 -1.09
CA SER A 513 23.68 29.14 -1.68
C SER A 513 23.65 30.53 -2.35
N ASP A 514 24.81 31.17 -2.44
CA ASP A 514 24.95 32.49 -3.06
C ASP A 514 24.90 32.50 -4.60
N ASP A 515 24.92 31.33 -5.23
CA ASP A 515 24.76 31.19 -6.69
C ASP A 515 23.53 31.98 -7.18
N LYS A 516 23.73 32.86 -8.16
CA LYS A 516 22.67 33.75 -8.68
C LYS A 516 21.78 33.08 -9.71
N THR A 517 22.28 32.06 -10.40
CA THR A 517 21.54 31.39 -11.48
C THR A 517 20.90 30.11 -10.97
N ARG A 518 21.61 29.34 -10.14
CA ARG A 518 21.19 28.01 -9.68
C ARG A 518 21.44 27.82 -8.19
N LYS A 519 20.47 28.21 -7.36
CA LYS A 519 20.55 28.12 -5.90
C LYS A 519 20.34 26.71 -5.40
N ARG A 520 21.32 26.18 -4.67
CA ARG A 520 21.20 24.98 -3.85
C ARG A 520 20.54 25.35 -2.52
N VAL A 521 19.50 24.62 -2.17
CA VAL A 521 18.71 24.87 -0.95
C VAL A 521 18.63 23.59 -0.13
N ILE A 522 18.99 23.69 1.16
CA ILE A 522 18.75 22.62 2.15
C ILE A 522 17.79 23.15 3.21
N LEU A 523 16.58 22.62 3.24
CA LEU A 523 15.59 22.81 4.30
C LEU A 523 15.73 21.68 5.32
N ARG A 524 16.08 22.03 6.56
CA ARG A 524 16.11 21.11 7.70
C ARG A 524 14.88 21.35 8.54
N ASN A 525 14.10 20.30 8.80
CA ASN A 525 12.99 20.34 9.76
C ASN A 525 13.05 19.14 10.71
N LYS A 526 12.08 19.07 11.63
CA LYS A 526 11.91 17.97 12.57
C LYS A 526 11.86 16.59 11.92
N ARG A 527 11.30 16.49 10.71
CA ARG A 527 10.99 15.23 10.01
C ARG A 527 12.15 14.74 9.15
N ASN A 528 12.74 15.61 8.34
CA ASN A 528 13.76 15.26 7.35
C ASN A 528 14.54 16.48 6.84
N ASP A 529 15.50 16.20 5.95
CA ASP A 529 16.19 17.19 5.14
C ASP A 529 15.67 17.17 3.71
N VAL A 530 15.20 18.33 3.25
CA VAL A 530 14.76 18.55 1.88
C VAL A 530 15.81 19.39 1.14
N ARG A 531 16.44 18.80 0.13
CA ARG A 531 17.41 19.38 -0.78
C ARG A 531 16.75 19.62 -2.13
N LYS A 532 16.80 20.87 -2.61
CA LYS A 532 16.24 21.28 -3.90
C LYS A 532 17.13 22.28 -4.60
N ILE A 533 16.97 22.37 -5.91
CA ILE A 533 17.61 23.38 -6.75
C ILE A 533 16.54 24.37 -7.23
N TYR A 534 16.85 25.66 -7.11
CA TYR A 534 16.00 26.74 -7.62
C TYR A 534 16.76 27.57 -8.66
N GLU A 535 16.15 27.78 -9.82
CA GLU A 535 16.75 28.55 -10.91
C GLU A 535 16.16 29.97 -10.99
N GLY A 536 17.03 30.97 -11.04
CA GLY A 536 16.65 32.38 -11.24
C GLY A 536 15.80 33.02 -10.13
N LYS A 537 15.64 32.36 -8.97
CA LYS A 537 14.86 32.88 -7.84
C LYS A 537 15.73 33.57 -6.80
N THR A 538 15.19 34.61 -6.17
CA THR A 538 15.80 35.23 -4.99
C THR A 538 15.54 34.39 -3.74
N ASP A 539 16.35 34.56 -2.69
CA ASP A 539 16.14 33.89 -1.40
C ASP A 539 14.71 34.13 -0.88
N HIS A 540 14.18 35.35 -1.01
CA HIS A 540 12.81 35.67 -0.62
C HIS A 540 11.76 34.86 -1.38
N GLN A 541 11.90 34.75 -2.71
CA GLN A 541 10.98 33.96 -3.54
C GLN A 541 11.04 32.47 -3.16
N ILE A 542 12.24 31.94 -2.93
CA ILE A 542 12.43 30.55 -2.48
C ILE A 542 11.76 30.31 -1.13
N LEU A 543 11.94 31.22 -0.17
CA LEU A 543 11.33 31.10 1.15
C LEU A 543 9.81 31.20 1.09
N LYS A 544 9.27 32.06 0.22
CA LYS A 544 7.82 32.16 -0.02
C LYS A 544 7.25 30.89 -0.68
N ASP A 545 7.98 30.27 -1.60
CA ASP A 545 7.59 28.99 -2.19
C ASP A 545 7.56 27.86 -1.15
N LEU A 546 8.55 27.84 -0.24
CA LEU A 546 8.65 26.84 0.82
C LEU A 546 7.63 27.07 1.94
N PHE A 547 7.28 28.33 2.22
CA PHE A 547 6.39 28.73 3.31
C PHE A 547 5.38 29.81 2.86
N PRO A 548 4.30 29.42 2.14
CA PRO A 548 3.36 30.36 1.52
C PRO A 548 2.65 31.31 2.49
N GLU A 549 2.39 30.86 3.71
CA GLU A 549 1.64 31.61 4.72
C GLU A 549 2.53 32.48 5.64
N TYR A 550 3.86 32.43 5.46
CA TYR A 550 4.78 33.11 6.37
C TYR A 550 4.85 34.62 6.12
N LYS A 551 4.57 35.42 7.15
CA LYS A 551 4.54 36.89 7.05
C LYS A 551 5.91 37.52 7.36
N GLU A 552 6.36 38.28 6.39
CA GLU A 552 7.63 38.98 6.15
C GLU A 552 8.12 39.95 7.25
N LYS A 553 8.37 39.50 8.49
CA LYS A 553 9.18 40.30 9.43
C LYS A 553 10.67 40.09 9.15
N SER A 554 11.27 41.00 8.39
CA SER A 554 12.72 41.20 8.16
C SER A 554 13.59 39.97 8.46
N MET A 555 13.61 39.00 7.54
CA MET A 555 14.47 37.83 7.66
C MET A 555 15.92 38.25 7.47
N VAL A 556 16.65 38.34 8.58
CA VAL A 556 18.08 38.62 8.56
C VAL A 556 18.83 37.31 8.29
N PRO A 557 19.55 37.18 7.17
CA PRO A 557 20.35 36.00 6.88
C PRO A 557 21.44 35.84 7.94
N ILE A 558 21.70 34.60 8.32
CA ILE A 558 22.73 34.24 9.30
C ILE A 558 23.90 33.60 8.55
N ARG A 559 25.11 34.11 8.80
CA ARG A 559 26.36 33.64 8.20
C ARG A 559 27.45 33.44 9.25
N GLY A 560 28.54 32.80 8.83
CA GLY A 560 29.77 32.66 9.60
C GLY A 560 30.02 31.26 10.12
N GLU A 561 31.24 31.04 10.59
CA GLU A 561 31.70 29.75 11.10
C GLU A 561 30.83 29.16 12.22
N PRO A 562 30.26 29.92 13.17
CA PRO A 562 29.48 29.32 14.25
C PRO A 562 28.26 28.54 13.75
N ILE A 563 27.46 29.13 12.85
CA ILE A 563 26.27 28.47 12.30
C ILE A 563 26.68 27.34 11.33
N TYR A 564 27.73 27.54 10.54
CA TYR A 564 28.25 26.51 9.64
C TYR A 564 28.69 25.27 10.41
N ASN A 565 29.53 25.44 11.43
CA ASN A 565 30.02 24.33 12.26
C ASN A 565 28.88 23.63 13.01
N ALA A 566 27.89 24.39 13.50
CA ALA A 566 26.72 23.82 14.17
C ALA A 566 25.87 22.96 13.21
N LEU A 567 25.62 23.45 12.00
CA LEU A 567 24.86 22.72 10.99
C LEU A 567 25.62 21.53 10.40
N CYS A 568 26.95 21.61 10.27
CA CYS A 568 27.79 20.46 9.92
C CYS A 568 27.75 19.37 10.99
N LYS A 569 27.79 19.75 12.28
CA LYS A 569 27.64 18.80 13.39
C LYS A 569 26.26 18.15 13.39
N PHE A 570 25.21 18.96 13.18
CA PHE A 570 23.84 18.47 13.06
C PHE A 570 23.69 17.47 11.91
N GLU A 571 24.14 17.80 10.70
CA GLU A 571 24.03 16.89 9.55
C GLU A 571 24.81 15.59 9.79
N ASN A 572 26.07 15.70 10.25
CA ASN A 572 26.90 14.53 10.51
C ASN A 572 26.32 13.61 11.59
N PHE A 573 25.61 14.16 12.59
CA PHE A 573 24.93 13.37 13.62
C PHE A 573 23.85 12.44 13.05
N PHE A 574 23.17 12.85 11.97
CA PHE A 574 22.11 12.06 11.32
C PHE A 574 22.57 11.35 10.03
N THR A 575 23.86 11.42 9.70
CA THR A 575 24.44 10.77 8.51
C THR A 575 24.94 9.37 8.87
N TYR A 576 24.39 8.33 8.22
CA TYR A 576 24.68 6.94 8.56
C TYR A 576 25.85 6.38 7.76
N LYS A 577 27.06 6.39 8.35
CA LYS A 577 28.30 5.87 7.75
C LYS A 577 28.81 4.57 8.38
N ARG A 578 28.26 4.17 9.51
CA ARG A 578 28.81 3.09 10.34
C ARG A 578 27.69 2.16 10.80
N TYR A 579 27.90 0.86 10.64
CA TYR A 579 26.92 -0.17 11.00
C TYR A 579 27.60 -1.25 11.83
N LYS A 580 26.85 -1.79 12.79
CA LYS A 580 27.27 -2.91 13.61
C LYS A 580 26.18 -3.96 13.61
N PHE A 581 26.55 -5.21 13.37
CA PHE A 581 25.59 -6.30 13.26
C PHE A 581 25.98 -7.46 14.17
N GLY A 582 25.00 -7.97 14.91
CA GLY A 582 25.18 -9.17 15.71
C GLY A 582 25.23 -10.41 14.83
N VAL A 583 26.12 -11.35 15.11
CA VAL A 583 26.24 -12.62 14.39
C VAL A 583 26.15 -13.77 15.38
N LEU A 584 25.14 -14.61 15.21
CA LEU A 584 24.91 -15.82 16.00
C LEU A 584 25.17 -17.07 15.16
N TYR A 585 25.73 -18.08 15.82
CA TYR A 585 25.91 -19.41 15.28
C TYR A 585 24.96 -20.37 15.97
N ALA A 586 24.20 -21.14 15.19
CA ALA A 586 23.27 -22.16 15.66
C ALA A 586 23.66 -23.51 15.05
N ALA A 587 24.14 -24.43 15.90
CA ALA A 587 24.49 -25.78 15.51
C ALA A 587 23.25 -26.63 15.19
N PRO A 588 23.39 -27.81 14.54
CA PRO A 588 22.28 -28.70 14.30
C PRO A 588 21.55 -29.08 15.61
N GLY A 589 20.22 -29.00 15.62
CA GLY A 589 19.37 -29.26 16.78
C GLY A 589 19.11 -28.06 17.68
N GLN A 590 19.91 -26.99 17.59
CA GLN A 590 19.70 -25.77 18.39
C GLN A 590 18.63 -24.89 17.74
N THR A 591 17.65 -24.44 18.53
CA THR A 591 16.49 -23.65 18.07
C THR A 591 16.26 -22.39 18.88
N LYS A 592 16.88 -22.25 20.06
CA LYS A 592 16.61 -21.15 21.01
C LYS A 592 17.81 -20.24 21.19
N GLU A 593 17.53 -18.95 21.44
CA GLU A 593 18.53 -17.90 21.64
C GLU A 593 19.65 -18.30 22.62
N MET A 594 19.27 -18.85 23.79
CA MET A 594 20.24 -19.21 24.84
C MET A 594 21.26 -20.26 24.38
N GLU A 595 20.86 -21.20 23.52
CA GLU A 595 21.75 -22.24 22.99
C GLU A 595 22.82 -21.62 22.10
N PHE A 596 22.44 -20.61 21.30
CA PHE A 596 23.32 -19.95 20.34
C PHE A 596 24.43 -19.16 21.03
N PHE A 597 24.09 -18.44 22.11
CA PHE A 597 25.07 -17.69 22.89
C PHE A 597 26.07 -18.58 23.63
N ASN A 598 25.67 -19.81 23.98
CA ASN A 598 26.52 -20.76 24.68
C ASN A 598 27.52 -21.50 23.77
N ASN A 599 27.47 -21.28 22.46
CA ASN A 599 28.48 -21.82 21.55
C ASN A 599 29.84 -21.14 21.80
N ARG A 600 30.86 -21.96 22.04
CA ARG A 600 32.26 -21.52 22.28
C ARG A 600 33.03 -21.30 20.98
N GLN A 601 32.71 -22.06 19.95
CA GLN A 601 33.36 -22.01 18.64
C GLN A 601 32.32 -22.29 17.54
N GLY A 602 32.56 -21.75 16.35
CA GLY A 602 31.80 -22.11 15.15
C GLY A 602 32.32 -23.40 14.50
N SER A 603 31.58 -23.92 13.53
CA SER A 603 32.02 -25.00 12.65
C SER A 603 32.97 -24.48 11.55
N SER A 604 33.57 -25.40 10.79
CA SER A 604 34.29 -25.04 9.57
C SER A 604 33.40 -24.37 8.51
N TYR A 605 32.11 -24.75 8.43
CA TYR A 605 31.15 -24.14 7.51
C TYR A 605 30.80 -22.71 7.91
N PHE A 606 30.68 -22.46 9.22
CA PHE A 606 30.47 -21.13 9.77
C PHE A 606 31.67 -20.22 9.51
N GLU A 607 32.89 -20.71 9.80
CA GLU A 607 34.13 -19.95 9.52
C GLU A 607 34.28 -19.63 8.03
N HIS A 608 33.95 -20.57 7.15
CA HIS A 608 33.93 -20.33 5.71
C HIS A 608 32.86 -19.30 5.32
N PHE A 609 31.66 -19.38 5.89
CA PHE A 609 30.59 -18.40 5.67
C PHE A 609 30.99 -16.97 6.08
N LEU A 610 31.72 -16.81 7.19
CA LEU A 610 32.17 -15.48 7.64
C LEU A 610 33.02 -14.74 6.59
N THR A 611 33.70 -15.45 5.68
CA THR A 611 34.44 -14.84 4.57
C THR A 611 33.55 -14.06 3.59
N LEU A 612 32.24 -14.33 3.54
CA LEU A 612 31.27 -13.53 2.78
C LEU A 612 31.00 -12.17 3.44
N LEU A 613 31.24 -12.04 4.75
CA LEU A 613 30.92 -10.84 5.50
C LEU A 613 32.00 -9.77 5.39
N GLY A 614 33.26 -10.15 5.12
CA GLY A 614 34.37 -9.21 4.92
C GLY A 614 35.73 -9.78 5.33
N ASP A 615 36.61 -8.88 5.74
CA ASP A 615 38.00 -9.20 6.11
C ASP A 615 38.10 -9.49 7.61
N LYS A 616 38.81 -10.57 7.97
CA LYS A 616 39.15 -10.89 9.37
C LYS A 616 40.26 -9.95 9.85
N VAL A 617 40.04 -9.30 10.99
CA VAL A 617 40.98 -8.36 11.60
C VAL A 617 41.21 -8.70 13.07
N GLU A 618 42.43 -8.46 13.54
CA GLU A 618 42.77 -8.48 14.97
C GLU A 618 42.21 -7.22 15.64
N LEU A 619 41.58 -7.37 16.81
CA LEU A 619 40.97 -6.25 17.53
C LEU A 619 42.01 -5.37 18.21
N PHE A 620 43.04 -5.97 18.78
CA PHE A 620 44.09 -5.23 19.48
C PHE A 620 44.85 -4.33 18.52
N GLY A 621 44.84 -3.03 18.79
CA GLY A 621 45.48 -2.02 17.93
C GLY A 621 44.69 -1.64 16.67
N TYR A 622 43.49 -2.19 16.45
CA TYR A 622 42.66 -1.84 15.31
C TYR A 622 42.22 -0.37 15.34
N GLN A 623 42.48 0.35 14.24
CA GLN A 623 42.21 1.79 14.11
C GLN A 623 40.89 2.11 13.39
N GLY A 624 40.19 1.10 12.87
CA GLY A 624 38.92 1.29 12.17
C GLY A 624 37.72 1.37 13.12
N PHE A 625 36.51 1.38 12.55
CA PHE A 625 35.28 1.35 13.33
C PHE A 625 35.10 -0.01 14.04
N ALA A 626 35.14 -0.02 15.37
CA ALA A 626 35.08 -1.25 16.19
C ALA A 626 33.70 -1.53 16.82
N GLY A 627 32.68 -0.69 16.60
CA GLY A 627 31.30 -0.99 17.02
C GLY A 627 31.04 -1.05 18.53
N GLY A 628 32.01 -0.65 19.36
CA GLY A 628 31.95 -0.81 20.81
C GLY A 628 32.71 -2.04 21.34
N LEU A 629 33.40 -2.79 20.47
CA LEU A 629 34.39 -3.79 20.86
C LEU A 629 35.66 -3.11 21.39
N ASP A 630 36.34 -3.79 22.32
CA ASP A 630 37.59 -3.30 22.90
C ASP A 630 38.75 -3.53 21.93
N THR A 631 39.40 -2.44 21.52
CA THR A 631 40.60 -2.47 20.66
C THR A 631 41.89 -2.14 21.41
N LYS A 632 41.78 -1.81 22.70
CA LYS A 632 42.91 -1.35 23.52
C LYS A 632 43.34 -2.39 24.54
N ASN A 633 42.40 -3.19 25.02
CA ASN A 633 42.68 -4.28 25.95
C ASN A 633 42.16 -5.60 25.37
N HIS A 634 42.79 -6.71 25.72
CA HIS A 634 42.44 -8.06 25.25
C HIS A 634 41.18 -8.63 25.93
N LEU A 635 40.17 -7.80 26.20
CA LEU A 635 39.02 -8.15 27.03
C LEU A 635 37.81 -8.68 26.25
N MET A 636 37.71 -8.42 24.95
CA MET A 636 36.48 -8.64 24.15
C MET A 636 36.65 -9.62 22.98
N GLY A 637 37.67 -10.49 23.06
CA GLY A 637 38.05 -11.41 21.98
C GLY A 637 39.27 -10.93 21.20
N GLU A 638 39.83 -11.81 20.36
CA GLU A 638 41.05 -11.52 19.59
C GLU A 638 40.75 -10.97 18.20
N TYR A 639 39.68 -11.45 17.55
CA TYR A 639 39.39 -11.14 16.15
C TYR A 639 37.93 -10.74 15.94
N THR A 640 37.70 -10.01 14.86
CA THR A 640 36.38 -9.79 14.29
C THR A 640 36.45 -9.72 12.77
N TYR A 641 35.30 -9.55 12.11
CA TYR A 641 35.20 -9.26 10.69
C TYR A 641 34.77 -7.81 10.48
N VAL A 642 35.29 -7.19 9.42
CA VAL A 642 34.95 -5.82 9.02
C VAL A 642 34.71 -5.74 7.52
N ASN A 643 33.88 -4.79 7.08
CA ASN A 643 33.59 -4.58 5.67
C ASN A 643 33.49 -3.09 5.33
N LYS A 644 33.74 -2.77 4.06
CA LYS A 644 33.49 -1.45 3.48
C LYS A 644 32.50 -1.58 2.33
N PHE A 645 31.40 -0.83 2.42
CA PHE A 645 30.32 -0.86 1.43
C PHE A 645 30.09 0.53 0.80
N SER A 646 29.34 0.58 -0.31
CA SER A 646 29.00 1.84 -1.00
C SER A 646 30.23 2.70 -1.35
N LEU A 647 31.19 2.12 -2.08
CA LEU A 647 32.47 2.77 -2.46
C LEU A 647 33.31 3.20 -1.24
N GLY A 648 33.18 2.51 -0.12
CA GLY A 648 33.92 2.78 1.12
C GLY A 648 33.33 3.88 2.00
N ASN A 649 32.17 4.45 1.63
CA ASN A 649 31.48 5.43 2.46
C ASN A 649 30.76 4.83 3.67
N ILE A 650 30.60 3.50 3.68
CA ILE A 650 29.99 2.75 4.78
C ILE A 650 31.03 1.79 5.36
N GLU A 651 31.25 1.87 6.68
CA GLU A 651 32.07 0.95 7.46
C GLU A 651 31.17 0.01 8.27
N ILE A 652 31.50 -1.28 8.29
CA ILE A 652 30.70 -2.31 8.95
C ILE A 652 31.62 -3.14 9.85
N VAL A 653 31.14 -3.48 11.03
CA VAL A 653 31.79 -4.41 11.97
C VAL A 653 30.76 -5.42 12.49
N TYR A 654 31.21 -6.63 12.79
CA TYR A 654 30.33 -7.71 13.25
C TYR A 654 30.62 -8.10 14.70
N HIS A 655 29.58 -8.25 15.52
CA HIS A 655 29.69 -8.80 16.86
C HIS A 655 29.43 -10.31 16.81
N ILE A 656 30.49 -11.11 16.71
CA ILE A 656 30.40 -12.54 16.46
C ILE A 656 30.38 -13.30 17.79
N ALA A 657 29.24 -13.92 18.14
CA ALA A 657 29.05 -14.56 19.44
C ALA A 657 30.13 -15.60 19.81
N PRO A 658 30.60 -16.48 18.90
CA PRO A 658 31.71 -17.39 19.21
C PRO A 658 33.06 -16.70 19.47
N TYR A 659 33.28 -15.47 18.97
CA TYR A 659 34.54 -14.74 19.17
C TYR A 659 34.53 -13.85 20.41
N LEU A 660 33.34 -13.57 20.95
CA LEU A 660 33.19 -12.84 22.20
C LEU A 660 33.51 -13.74 23.41
N PRO A 661 34.00 -13.17 24.53
CA PRO A 661 34.36 -13.92 25.72
C PRO A 661 33.23 -14.85 26.20
N PHE A 662 33.59 -16.07 26.59
CA PHE A 662 32.66 -17.05 27.15
C PHE A 662 32.80 -17.08 28.67
N MET A 663 31.69 -16.92 29.38
CA MET A 663 31.66 -17.01 30.85
C MET A 663 31.16 -18.39 31.29
N GLU A 664 32.01 -19.20 31.92
CA GLU A 664 31.62 -20.56 32.36
C GLU A 664 30.58 -20.57 33.47
N THR A 665 30.47 -19.49 34.24
CA THR A 665 29.58 -19.39 35.41
C THR A 665 28.23 -18.74 35.10
N ASN A 666 28.00 -18.33 33.86
CA ASN A 666 26.80 -17.57 33.48
C ASN A 666 26.17 -18.12 32.20
N ASP A 667 25.23 -19.06 32.35
CA ASP A 667 24.50 -19.68 31.23
C ASP A 667 23.75 -18.68 30.35
N GLN A 668 23.45 -17.47 30.86
CA GLN A 668 22.80 -16.42 30.07
C GLN A 668 23.77 -15.65 29.18
N GLN A 669 25.09 -15.81 29.37
CA GLN A 669 26.16 -15.14 28.61
C GLN A 669 25.90 -13.63 28.47
N LEU A 670 25.69 -12.94 29.60
CA LEU A 670 25.24 -11.54 29.63
C LEU A 670 26.13 -10.59 28.85
N ASP A 671 27.45 -10.81 28.80
CA ASP A 671 28.37 -9.96 28.03
C ASP A 671 28.14 -10.10 26.53
N LYS A 672 27.98 -11.32 26.01
CA LYS A 672 27.60 -11.54 24.61
C LYS A 672 26.26 -10.90 24.29
N LYS A 673 25.28 -11.04 25.18
CA LYS A 673 23.96 -10.41 25.05
C LYS A 673 24.03 -8.89 25.13
N ARG A 674 24.95 -8.30 25.90
CA ARG A 674 25.13 -6.85 25.99
C ARG A 674 25.58 -6.25 24.65
N HIS A 675 26.38 -6.97 23.86
CA HIS A 675 26.76 -6.53 22.53
C HIS A 675 25.65 -6.83 21.52
N ILE A 676 25.33 -8.11 21.32
CA ILE A 676 24.43 -8.57 20.24
C ILE A 676 22.97 -8.21 20.52
N GLY A 677 22.54 -8.26 21.77
CA GLY A 677 21.17 -7.90 22.16
C GLY A 677 20.85 -6.41 21.99
N ASN A 678 21.87 -5.56 21.83
CA ASN A 678 21.73 -4.12 21.56
C ASN A 678 21.86 -3.78 20.07
N ASP A 679 22.18 -4.75 19.21
CA ASP A 679 22.23 -4.53 17.77
C ASP A 679 20.82 -4.53 17.19
N VAL A 680 20.56 -3.70 16.18
CA VAL A 680 19.21 -3.60 15.59
C VAL A 680 18.90 -4.80 14.70
N VAL A 681 19.93 -5.31 14.01
CA VAL A 681 19.84 -6.45 13.09
C VAL A 681 20.78 -7.55 13.55
N VAL A 682 20.28 -8.79 13.57
CA VAL A 682 21.04 -9.98 13.92
C VAL A 682 21.05 -10.93 12.74
N LEU A 683 22.25 -11.35 12.35
CA LEU A 683 22.51 -12.41 11.39
C LEU A 683 22.65 -13.73 12.15
N ILE A 684 21.89 -14.75 11.77
CA ILE A 684 21.96 -16.08 12.36
C ILE A 684 22.40 -17.07 11.29
N PHE A 685 23.55 -17.72 11.49
CA PHE A 685 23.96 -18.85 10.68
C PHE A 685 23.43 -20.13 11.32
N LYS A 686 22.53 -20.81 10.60
CA LYS A 686 21.81 -21.99 11.10
C LYS A 686 22.21 -23.24 10.33
N GLU A 687 22.88 -24.16 11.01
CA GLU A 687 23.15 -25.48 10.47
C GLU A 687 22.02 -26.45 10.76
N TYR A 688 21.74 -27.30 9.78
CA TYR A 688 20.77 -28.38 9.88
C TYR A 688 21.19 -29.56 8.99
N ALA A 689 20.59 -30.74 9.20
CA ALA A 689 20.85 -31.93 8.39
C ALA A 689 19.58 -32.37 7.66
N GLY A 690 19.52 -32.15 6.35
CA GLY A 690 18.38 -32.51 5.51
C GLY A 690 17.17 -31.59 5.70
N LYS A 691 16.36 -31.81 6.74
CA LYS A 691 15.21 -30.95 7.04
C LYS A 691 15.62 -29.86 8.04
N PRO A 692 15.30 -28.57 7.79
CA PRO A 692 15.54 -27.52 8.76
C PRO A 692 14.81 -27.79 10.08
N ASP A 693 15.50 -27.52 11.18
CA ASP A 693 14.98 -27.34 12.53
C ASP A 693 14.77 -25.83 12.78
N PRO A 694 13.53 -25.31 12.63
CA PRO A 694 13.29 -23.87 12.60
C PRO A 694 13.58 -23.20 13.93
N ILE A 695 14.03 -21.94 13.86
CA ILE A 695 14.39 -21.13 15.02
C ILE A 695 13.12 -20.60 15.68
N ASP A 696 13.08 -20.71 17.01
CA ASP A 696 12.06 -20.10 17.85
C ASP A 696 12.41 -18.62 18.10
N ILE A 697 11.82 -17.73 17.30
CA ILE A 697 12.05 -16.28 17.39
C ILE A 697 11.49 -15.71 18.70
N GLU A 698 10.50 -16.34 19.33
CA GLU A 698 9.96 -15.90 20.62
C GLU A 698 11.01 -15.95 21.74
N SER A 699 11.99 -16.85 21.62
CA SER A 699 13.08 -16.99 22.58
C SER A 699 13.99 -15.75 22.68
N PHE A 700 13.97 -14.86 21.68
CA PHE A 700 14.79 -13.65 21.61
C PHE A 700 14.15 -12.48 22.38
N LYS A 701 14.52 -12.33 23.65
CA LYS A 701 13.95 -11.31 24.55
C LYS A 701 14.72 -10.00 24.49
N THR A 702 14.40 -9.17 23.50
CA THR A 702 15.12 -7.91 23.23
C THR A 702 14.20 -6.79 22.70
N GLN A 703 14.45 -5.58 23.21
CA GLN A 703 13.82 -4.38 22.71
C GLN A 703 14.53 -3.80 21.48
N PHE A 704 15.80 -4.17 21.24
CA PHE A 704 16.62 -3.59 20.17
C PHE A 704 16.64 -4.43 18.90
N ASN A 705 16.71 -5.76 18.98
CA ASN A 705 16.70 -6.56 17.75
C ASN A 705 15.30 -6.45 17.10
N HIS A 706 15.27 -5.92 15.89
CA HIS A 706 14.04 -5.68 15.10
C HIS A 706 13.98 -6.54 13.84
N CYS A 707 15.15 -6.99 13.36
CA CYS A 707 15.28 -7.82 12.17
C CYS A 707 16.25 -8.98 12.44
N PHE A 708 15.84 -10.20 12.09
CA PHE A 708 16.64 -11.40 12.11
C PHE A 708 16.82 -11.91 10.69
N ILE A 709 18.04 -11.99 10.21
CA ILE A 709 18.37 -12.59 8.91
C ILE A 709 18.94 -13.97 9.19
N VAL A 710 18.25 -15.02 8.74
CA VAL A 710 18.65 -16.41 8.99
C VAL A 710 19.24 -16.99 7.71
N VAL A 711 20.50 -17.39 7.76
CA VAL A 711 21.21 -18.09 6.67
C VAL A 711 21.32 -19.55 7.06
N GLY A 712 20.54 -20.40 6.40
CA GLY A 712 20.52 -21.84 6.60
C GLY A 712 21.53 -22.57 5.72
N PHE A 713 22.31 -23.47 6.32
CA PHE A 713 23.27 -24.35 5.66
C PHE A 713 22.95 -25.82 5.96
N ASP A 714 22.74 -26.60 4.90
CA ASP A 714 22.55 -28.05 5.02
C ASP A 714 23.92 -28.74 5.07
N VAL A 715 24.26 -29.34 6.21
CA VAL A 715 25.55 -30.03 6.40
C VAL A 715 25.65 -31.33 5.60
N THR A 716 24.54 -31.81 5.04
CA THR A 716 24.50 -33.01 4.20
C THR A 716 24.74 -32.72 2.72
N GLN A 717 24.92 -31.45 2.34
CA GLN A 717 25.26 -31.09 0.97
C GLN A 717 26.65 -31.64 0.59
N ASN A 718 26.75 -32.22 -0.60
CA ASN A 718 28.00 -32.81 -1.11
C ASN A 718 28.82 -31.85 -1.99
N ASN A 719 28.53 -30.55 -1.91
CA ASN A 719 29.20 -29.53 -2.71
C ASN A 719 30.60 -29.23 -2.14
N PRO A 720 31.60 -28.90 -2.97
CA PRO A 720 32.85 -28.35 -2.46
C PRO A 720 32.66 -26.92 -1.90
N PRO A 721 33.60 -26.39 -1.08
CA PRO A 721 33.45 -25.11 -0.37
C PRO A 721 33.11 -23.90 -1.26
N GLU A 722 33.66 -23.84 -2.46
CA GLU A 722 33.40 -22.81 -3.46
C GLU A 722 32.01 -22.90 -4.10
N ALA A 723 31.36 -24.06 -4.00
CA ALA A 723 30.01 -24.32 -4.51
C ALA A 723 29.00 -24.54 -3.38
N TYR A 724 29.35 -24.19 -2.14
CA TYR A 724 28.42 -24.24 -1.03
C TYR A 724 27.19 -23.37 -1.29
N GLU A 725 26.03 -23.92 -0.95
CA GLU A 725 24.75 -23.30 -1.15
C GLU A 725 24.09 -22.94 0.19
N TYR A 726 23.53 -21.75 0.23
CA TYR A 726 22.86 -21.18 1.39
C TYR A 726 21.41 -20.85 1.08
N SER A 727 20.51 -21.12 2.00
CA SER A 727 19.13 -20.61 1.95
C SER A 727 18.99 -19.45 2.92
N ILE A 728 18.12 -18.48 2.62
CA ILE A 728 17.96 -17.29 3.46
C ILE A 728 16.49 -17.05 3.77
N ASN A 729 16.20 -16.62 5.00
CA ASN A 729 14.93 -16.03 5.40
C ASN A 729 15.21 -14.72 6.15
N ILE A 730 14.24 -13.82 6.20
CA ILE A 730 14.26 -12.66 7.10
C ILE A 730 12.98 -12.64 7.93
N CYS A 731 13.12 -12.34 9.21
CA CYS A 731 12.03 -12.11 10.16
C CYS A 731 12.13 -10.68 10.70
N CYS A 732 11.07 -9.90 10.58
CA CYS A 732 11.03 -8.51 11.01
C CYS A 732 9.84 -8.25 11.93
N LYS A 733 9.98 -7.34 12.89
CA LYS A 733 8.83 -6.80 13.65
C LYS A 733 7.85 -6.06 12.71
N LYS A 734 6.56 -6.01 13.05
CA LYS A 734 5.45 -5.47 12.24
C LYS A 734 5.69 -4.08 11.64
N ASP A 735 6.41 -3.24 12.36
CA ASP A 735 6.54 -1.84 12.01
C ASP A 735 7.77 -1.59 11.10
N VAL A 736 8.48 -2.65 10.72
CA VAL A 736 9.60 -2.59 9.78
C VAL A 736 9.06 -2.79 8.36
N ALA A 737 9.37 -1.88 7.44
CA ALA A 737 9.01 -2.01 6.04
C ALA A 737 9.75 -3.19 5.35
N PRO A 738 9.25 -3.72 4.21
CA PRO A 738 9.96 -4.75 3.45
C PRO A 738 11.38 -4.34 3.08
N VAL A 739 12.31 -5.27 3.30
CA VAL A 739 13.74 -5.00 3.21
C VAL A 739 14.25 -5.46 1.85
N ALA A 740 14.62 -4.54 0.97
CA ALA A 740 15.34 -4.88 -0.25
C ALA A 740 16.83 -5.21 0.06
N PRO A 741 17.54 -5.98 -0.77
CA PRO A 741 17.07 -6.76 -1.92
C PRO A 741 16.17 -7.93 -1.52
N PHE A 742 15.23 -8.33 -2.37
CA PHE A 742 14.26 -9.39 -2.02
C PHE A 742 14.72 -10.81 -2.39
N ILE A 743 14.25 -11.80 -1.64
CA ILE A 743 14.59 -13.22 -1.80
C ILE A 743 13.82 -13.82 -2.99
N THR A 744 14.53 -14.13 -4.07
CA THR A 744 13.91 -14.62 -5.32
C THR A 744 14.49 -15.94 -5.83
N THR A 745 15.54 -16.44 -5.16
CA THR A 745 16.15 -17.75 -5.41
C THR A 745 16.07 -18.60 -4.14
N ASP A 746 16.01 -19.91 -4.33
CA ASP A 746 15.91 -20.89 -3.24
C ASP A 746 17.25 -21.06 -2.52
N LYS A 747 18.34 -20.98 -3.29
CA LYS A 747 19.71 -21.15 -2.85
C LYS A 747 20.61 -20.07 -3.45
N TYR A 748 21.58 -19.65 -2.66
CA TYR A 748 22.64 -18.71 -3.02
C TYR A 748 23.97 -19.43 -2.93
N GLN A 749 24.78 -19.35 -3.98
CA GLN A 749 26.12 -19.91 -3.98
C GLN A 749 27.09 -19.02 -3.20
N HIS A 750 28.13 -19.63 -2.62
CA HIS A 750 29.22 -18.95 -1.94
C HIS A 750 30.04 -18.08 -2.91
N ASN A 751 29.63 -16.83 -3.12
CA ASN A 751 30.30 -15.92 -4.03
C ASN A 751 30.07 -14.44 -3.68
N GLN A 752 30.75 -13.57 -4.42
CA GLN A 752 30.66 -12.12 -4.23
C GLN A 752 29.23 -11.57 -4.43
N PHE A 753 28.41 -12.19 -5.29
CA PHE A 753 27.03 -11.75 -5.49
C PHE A 753 26.18 -11.99 -4.23
N PHE A 754 26.35 -13.14 -3.57
CA PHE A 754 25.66 -13.41 -2.31
C PHE A 754 26.18 -12.51 -1.18
N SER A 755 27.49 -12.27 -1.11
CA SER A 755 28.08 -11.29 -0.18
C SER A 755 27.43 -9.90 -0.33
N GLN A 756 27.37 -9.37 -1.56
CA GLN A 756 26.74 -8.06 -1.82
C GLN A 756 25.25 -8.04 -1.45
N PHE A 757 24.51 -9.11 -1.77
CA PHE A 757 23.11 -9.27 -1.39
C PHE A 757 22.93 -9.21 0.13
N LEU A 758 23.72 -10.01 0.86
CA LEU A 758 23.61 -10.13 2.30
C LEU A 758 23.96 -8.81 3.02
N ILE A 759 25.05 -8.16 2.61
CA ILE A 759 25.48 -6.88 3.21
C ILE A 759 24.46 -5.78 2.95
N ALA A 760 23.93 -5.68 1.72
CA ALA A 760 22.88 -4.71 1.40
C ALA A 760 21.60 -4.97 2.20
N LYS A 761 21.20 -6.25 2.35
CA LYS A 761 20.04 -6.66 3.14
C LYS A 761 20.20 -6.25 4.61
N LEU A 762 21.38 -6.45 5.20
CA LEU A 762 21.68 -6.03 6.58
C LEU A 762 21.55 -4.51 6.77
N ILE A 763 22.18 -3.72 5.90
CA ILE A 763 22.12 -2.25 5.93
C ILE A 763 20.68 -1.75 5.80
N ASN A 764 19.94 -2.27 4.83
CA ASN A 764 18.56 -1.85 4.58
C ASN A 764 17.62 -2.33 5.70
N ALA A 765 17.88 -3.48 6.32
CA ALA A 765 17.12 -3.96 7.47
C ALA A 765 17.24 -2.99 8.65
N GLU A 766 18.46 -2.51 8.93
CA GLU A 766 18.66 -1.53 10.01
C GLU A 766 17.99 -0.20 9.69
N ARG A 767 18.16 0.31 8.47
CA ARG A 767 17.50 1.57 8.04
C ARG A 767 15.99 1.48 8.13
N SER A 768 15.41 0.37 7.66
CA SER A 768 13.97 0.13 7.72
C SER A 768 13.48 0.02 9.17
N ALA A 769 14.27 -0.62 10.04
CA ALA A 769 13.97 -0.68 11.47
C ALA A 769 14.04 0.70 12.13
N GLN A 770 15.02 1.54 11.80
CA GLN A 770 15.15 2.90 12.34
C GLN A 770 13.95 3.81 12.00
N ASP A 771 13.24 3.51 10.92
CA ASP A 771 12.01 4.22 10.54
C ASP A 771 10.74 3.69 11.24
N SER A 772 10.85 2.58 11.97
CA SER A 772 9.76 2.09 12.82
C SER A 772 9.42 3.09 13.93
N PRO A 773 8.17 3.12 14.43
CA PRO A 773 7.72 4.03 15.47
C PRO A 773 8.62 4.05 16.72
N THR A 774 9.15 2.90 17.11
CA THR A 774 10.03 2.71 18.27
C THR A 774 11.26 3.64 18.23
N PHE A 775 11.92 3.72 17.09
CA PHE A 775 13.13 4.54 16.91
C PHE A 775 12.80 5.92 16.36
N ARG A 776 11.82 6.00 15.44
CA ARG A 776 11.44 7.24 14.77
C ARG A 776 11.02 8.32 15.75
N ALA A 777 10.20 8.01 16.76
CA ALA A 777 9.75 9.02 17.72
C ALA A 777 10.92 9.68 18.46
N LYS A 778 11.88 8.87 18.94
CA LYS A 778 13.10 9.36 19.59
C LYS A 778 13.97 10.17 18.63
N ARG A 779 14.18 9.69 17.40
CA ARG A 779 14.96 10.39 16.38
C ARG A 779 14.37 11.78 16.06
N LEU A 780 13.04 11.87 15.88
CA LEU A 780 12.35 13.13 15.63
C LEU A 780 12.48 14.10 16.82
N ALA A 781 12.39 13.61 18.05
CA ALA A 781 12.58 14.43 19.25
C ALA A 781 14.01 14.97 19.37
N ILE A 782 15.02 14.10 19.20
CA ILE A 782 16.43 14.49 19.22
C ILE A 782 16.71 15.54 18.14
N ARG A 783 16.17 15.33 16.93
CA ARG A 783 16.33 16.24 15.81
C ARG A 783 15.73 17.62 16.09
N GLN A 784 14.51 17.67 16.63
CA GLN A 784 13.87 18.91 17.04
C GLN A 784 14.69 19.65 18.11
N ASN A 785 15.12 18.94 19.16
CA ASN A 785 15.91 19.52 20.25
C ASN A 785 17.25 20.09 19.73
N GLN A 786 17.90 19.43 18.78
CA GLN A 786 19.14 19.96 18.18
C GLN A 786 18.88 21.20 17.32
N LEU A 787 17.78 21.25 16.55
CA LEU A 787 17.41 22.44 15.78
C LEU A 787 17.09 23.63 16.72
N GLU A 788 16.39 23.39 17.82
CA GLU A 788 16.14 24.37 18.88
C GLU A 788 17.45 24.88 19.50
N ALA A 789 18.38 23.98 19.84
CA ALA A 789 19.68 24.36 20.39
C ALA A 789 20.50 25.24 19.42
N ILE A 790 20.44 24.96 18.11
CA ILE A 790 21.09 25.78 17.10
C ILE A 790 20.42 27.16 17.03
N MET A 791 19.09 27.22 17.07
CA MET A 791 18.37 28.49 17.12
C MET A 791 18.76 29.32 18.33
N HIS A 792 18.78 28.74 19.53
CA HIS A 792 19.11 29.50 20.75
C HIS A 792 20.58 29.96 20.76
N SER A 793 21.52 29.10 20.35
CA SER A 793 22.95 29.43 20.38
C SER A 793 23.37 30.51 19.37
N VAL A 794 22.70 30.57 18.22
CA VAL A 794 23.02 31.54 17.15
C VAL A 794 22.07 32.75 17.18
N GLY A 795 20.82 32.56 17.60
CA GLY A 795 19.82 33.61 17.75
C GLY A 795 20.05 34.53 18.95
N ALA A 796 20.65 34.04 20.04
CA ALA A 796 21.00 34.86 21.21
C ALA A 796 22.17 35.83 20.99
N LYS A 797 22.86 35.75 19.83
CA LYS A 797 23.94 36.66 19.43
C LYS A 797 23.49 37.81 18.52
N LYS A 798 22.18 37.98 18.33
CA LYS A 798 21.60 39.14 17.64
C LYS A 798 21.43 40.33 18.57
#